data_AF-A0A2T5BKI7-F1
#
_entry.id   AF-A0A2T5BKI7-F1
#
_cell.length_a   1.000
_cell.length_b   1.000
_cell.length_c   1.000
_cell.angle_alpha   90.00
_cell.angle_beta   90.00
_cell.angle_gamma   90.00
#
_symmetry.space_group_name_H-M   'P 1'
#
loop_
_entity.id
_entity.type
_entity.pdbx_description
1 polymer ?
#
loop_
_entity_poly.entity_id
_entity_poly.type
_entity_poly.pdbx_seq_one_letter_code
_entity_poly.pdbx_strand_id
1 'polypeptide(L)'
;MADSATAYTWKTVTSLAEPAMSADTWIGNQCALDADHIAAVYAPRTFTNKPDLMQGGAFAAIVNIASGKVVKLPFTVSLAYFDPSCNTSTHTAAFTAFRDMNDPAKTKTRVVTVNTTGRITGAVVTAGEVTSAVPARDGVIGALGRNLIRLDEAGKATTLATADSPPFDIRVTAQGHPAFLDRHGSSAAHAKLWQGHGEPVVIAFGELGAVDLRQGAAGRVFLTGKPSDVHPKNTGVTVLNAPANTDISTLGRLAVNPVLTPGVRHGLSQIKNAGKGFKNSSTEPQLRPVGAPDTVKASESTTVTSTSITTGEKITQSLQEHPAGNGGAPSPALTGTASPAPRTVAADSRAHDPVDTDRWCSVPRNDVASQALQPTPNQVEWAVDMAVRGELHAKWLTQGGWRDQTGLGTIDPQGLFPLPKLTGGGRIPANILLGVMAQESNLWQAEPGAIPGQMSSPLASYAGFYGHKGDNPTDYWKINWANSDCGYGVGQVTDGMRLAGHEKSGETALAPAVQRGVALDYTVNVAASLYILADKWNEIHESDQTITINDDDASRPENWFAALWNYNLGFNSRSDATKNGNWGLGWYNNPANPAFKQDRLPFMDMTADPTNWPWDAAHPEYWPYEEKVEGWAAWSIDTGFSYATSGRQDWPGESGYATAGFRPAWWSTDADRRAIKPPLDMFCNTHNNCELSNLPHCPDAACYTKYWWHEPNVTWKKDCVSCGHENIKYQTLVAEPGRGYRLQHGTPTCSTDNQGLPSGALIVNSVPDNTTTYSSCGTTGTDNGSFEFTFNSDGLSGPGLGQYEAKGDLYQIGGGYDGHFWYAHTRDSAHLGGDQGAMTVKGTWTLGQNLDGWARVFVQLPDTGAQTQQAHYVIRGVAGGDRDRYLNTHYSKNTWAELGVYHFTSTPKVELTNTADDGTADDDVAFTSIAFQKLPGKPKHLIVAMGDSYSSGEGAGDYSPESDTSHGTNRWNACRRSVNSWGRKVILPDQSSTTGSLADGHSSSVDFQNVTCSGAKTWQLTGGDPSSWGLMGNYHEKTQIDSGVLSSDTTLVMLTIGGNDGDNFTNAVKNCYVIGVCDRKDYTGKADQAVTDTGDLINQIQAQAPYAQIVLMGYPRIVSDQPCVTADFDTLNYLADYVRDKQKAKVEELQRSGTKVAFADPIPTFKSHGICDDDEWINRTVAGPNGDGDFHAGDPANQLPCIPAPGNNICLSLESFHPKNAGTTGYAQVMDQALADIGYKGN
;
A
#
# COMPACT_ATOMS: atom_id res chain seq x y z
N MET A 1 8.09 7.36 -17.52
CA MET A 1 8.39 7.85 -18.89
C MET A 1 9.90 7.91 -19.10
N ALA A 2 10.36 7.92 -20.35
CA ALA A 2 11.73 8.26 -20.70
C ALA A 2 11.74 9.19 -21.92
N ASP A 3 12.51 10.28 -21.85
CA ASP A 3 12.65 11.25 -22.95
C ASP A 3 13.99 11.04 -23.69
N SER A 4 13.92 10.95 -25.01
CA SER A 4 15.10 10.89 -25.85
C SER A 4 16.02 12.12 -25.74
N ALA A 5 15.46 13.30 -25.40
CA ALA A 5 16.23 14.54 -25.20
C ALA A 5 17.16 14.45 -23.98
N THR A 6 16.80 13.63 -22.99
CA THR A 6 17.60 13.36 -21.79
C THR A 6 18.22 11.97 -21.85
N ALA A 7 18.60 11.52 -23.05
CA ALA A 7 19.23 10.20 -23.27
C ALA A 7 18.44 9.01 -22.69
N TYR A 8 17.11 9.09 -22.70
CA TYR A 8 16.19 8.07 -22.17
C TYR A 8 16.33 7.78 -20.67
N THR A 9 16.68 8.78 -19.87
CA THR A 9 16.54 8.69 -18.41
C THR A 9 15.09 8.42 -18.02
N TRP A 10 14.87 7.39 -17.21
CA TRP A 10 13.54 7.03 -16.73
C TRP A 10 13.13 7.82 -15.48
N LYS A 11 11.88 8.30 -15.46
CA LYS A 11 11.25 8.90 -14.27
C LYS A 11 9.82 8.40 -14.07
N THR A 12 9.39 8.34 -12.83
CA THR A 12 7.97 8.21 -12.48
C THR A 12 7.23 9.47 -12.93
N VAL A 13 6.03 9.33 -13.51
CA VAL A 13 5.22 10.47 -13.99
C VAL A 13 4.24 10.90 -12.93
N THR A 14 3.50 9.92 -12.40
CA THR A 14 2.49 10.04 -11.35
C THR A 14 2.19 8.63 -10.83
N SER A 15 1.56 8.55 -9.65
CA SER A 15 0.99 7.31 -9.09
C SER A 15 -0.53 7.47 -9.04
N LEU A 16 -1.27 6.46 -9.50
CA LEU A 16 -2.73 6.47 -9.47
C LEU A 16 -3.22 5.58 -8.32
N ALA A 17 -4.01 6.15 -7.43
CA ALA A 17 -4.67 5.43 -6.34
C ALA A 17 -6.05 6.04 -6.09
N GLU A 18 -6.88 5.33 -5.32
CA GLU A 18 -8.10 5.89 -4.75
C GLU A 18 -8.02 5.85 -3.21
N PRO A 19 -7.73 6.99 -2.57
CA PRO A 19 -7.52 7.05 -1.12
C PRO A 19 -8.67 6.50 -0.30
N ALA A 20 -9.91 6.58 -0.78
CA ALA A 20 -11.09 6.12 -0.05
C ALA A 20 -11.26 4.58 -0.06
N MET A 21 -10.35 3.85 -0.73
CA MET A 21 -10.47 2.42 -0.96
C MET A 21 -9.18 1.69 -0.55
N SER A 22 -9.30 0.79 0.41
CA SER A 22 -8.23 -0.14 0.76
C SER A 22 -7.96 -1.12 -0.39
N ALA A 23 -6.69 -1.37 -0.69
CA ALA A 23 -6.24 -2.30 -1.71
C ALA A 23 -4.95 -3.00 -1.27
N ASP A 24 -4.86 -4.31 -1.49
CA ASP A 24 -3.62 -5.06 -1.30
C ASP A 24 -2.57 -4.70 -2.37
N THR A 25 -3.02 -4.53 -3.61
CA THR A 25 -2.20 -4.07 -4.74
C THR A 25 -3.10 -3.44 -5.79
N TRP A 26 -2.63 -2.34 -6.38
CA TRP A 26 -3.26 -1.71 -7.55
C TRP A 26 -2.71 -2.33 -8.84
N ILE A 27 -3.61 -2.72 -9.75
CA ILE A 27 -3.31 -3.24 -11.09
C ILE A 27 -3.97 -2.34 -12.14
N GLY A 28 -3.56 -2.45 -13.41
CA GLY A 28 -4.14 -1.63 -14.46
C GLY A 28 -3.51 -1.77 -15.84
N ASN A 29 -4.15 -1.11 -16.80
CA ASN A 29 -3.77 -1.07 -18.21
C ASN A 29 -3.64 0.39 -18.68
N GLN A 30 -2.82 0.65 -19.70
CA GLN A 30 -2.62 2.00 -20.23
C GLN A 30 -2.36 2.03 -21.74
N CYS A 31 -2.66 3.16 -22.36
CA CYS A 31 -2.32 3.42 -23.76
C CYS A 31 -1.97 4.90 -24.00
N ALA A 32 -1.16 5.20 -25.02
CA ALA A 32 -0.78 6.57 -25.37
C ALA A 32 -1.76 7.21 -26.36
N LEU A 33 -2.32 8.38 -26.01
CA LEU A 33 -3.12 9.20 -26.93
C LEU A 33 -2.23 10.01 -27.85
N ASP A 34 -1.05 10.42 -27.38
CA ASP A 34 0.00 11.08 -28.16
C ASP A 34 1.35 11.04 -27.42
N ALA A 35 2.28 11.93 -27.77
CA ALA A 35 3.60 12.00 -27.14
C ALA A 35 3.54 12.47 -25.68
N ASP A 36 2.49 13.20 -25.30
CA ASP A 36 2.38 13.90 -24.03
C ASP A 36 1.22 13.40 -23.16
N HIS A 37 0.38 12.47 -23.63
CA HIS A 37 -0.79 12.00 -22.89
C HIS A 37 -0.96 10.48 -22.95
N ILE A 38 -1.26 9.88 -21.79
CA ILE A 38 -1.75 8.50 -21.68
C ILE A 38 -3.18 8.46 -21.12
N ALA A 39 -3.92 7.42 -21.49
CA ALA A 39 -5.13 6.97 -20.83
C ALA A 39 -4.76 5.75 -19.97
N ALA A 40 -5.32 5.69 -18.78
CA ALA A 40 -5.08 4.60 -17.84
C ALA A 40 -6.40 4.09 -17.25
N VAL A 41 -6.44 2.80 -16.99
CA VAL A 41 -7.45 2.11 -16.18
C VAL A 41 -6.73 1.43 -15.03
N TYR A 42 -7.28 1.52 -13.81
CA TYR A 42 -6.69 0.93 -12.61
C TYR A 42 -7.74 0.56 -11.56
N ALA A 43 -7.43 -0.45 -10.75
CA ALA A 43 -8.28 -0.95 -9.67
C ALA A 43 -7.48 -1.82 -8.68
N PRO A 44 -8.04 -2.14 -7.49
CA PRO A 44 -7.49 -3.20 -6.64
C PRO A 44 -7.49 -4.56 -7.35
N ARG A 45 -6.44 -5.35 -7.13
CA ARG A 45 -6.28 -6.71 -7.69
C ARG A 45 -7.47 -7.63 -7.40
N THR A 46 -8.04 -7.52 -6.21
CA THR A 46 -9.18 -8.32 -5.73
C THR A 46 -10.44 -8.14 -6.60
N PHE A 47 -10.54 -7.06 -7.39
CA PHE A 47 -11.65 -6.87 -8.32
C PHE A 47 -11.71 -7.96 -9.38
N THR A 48 -10.58 -8.58 -9.70
CA THR A 48 -10.51 -9.69 -10.66
C THR A 48 -11.19 -10.98 -10.15
N ASN A 49 -11.59 -11.05 -8.88
CA ASN A 49 -12.33 -12.18 -8.31
C ASN A 49 -13.85 -12.03 -8.47
N LYS A 50 -14.34 -10.81 -8.66
CA LYS A 50 -15.77 -10.51 -8.73
C LYS A 50 -16.11 -10.00 -10.14
N PRO A 51 -16.92 -10.74 -10.91
CA PRO A 51 -17.20 -10.39 -12.29
C PRO A 51 -17.73 -8.95 -12.48
N ASP A 52 -18.61 -8.47 -11.60
CA ASP A 52 -19.18 -7.12 -11.72
C ASP A 52 -18.14 -6.01 -11.52
N LEU A 53 -17.19 -6.21 -10.60
CA LEU A 53 -16.05 -5.30 -10.39
C LEU A 53 -15.08 -5.33 -11.58
N MET A 54 -14.72 -6.52 -12.07
CA MET A 54 -13.85 -6.70 -13.25
C MET A 54 -14.46 -6.08 -14.52
N GLN A 55 -15.77 -6.18 -14.69
CA GLN A 55 -16.49 -5.74 -15.89
C GLN A 55 -16.77 -4.24 -15.93
N GLY A 56 -16.82 -3.56 -14.79
CA GLY A 56 -17.23 -2.16 -14.78
C GLY A 56 -17.09 -1.44 -13.43
N GLY A 57 -16.21 -1.90 -12.55
CA GLY A 57 -15.91 -1.28 -11.25
C GLY A 57 -14.62 -0.44 -11.25
N ALA A 58 -13.75 -0.57 -12.26
CA ALA A 58 -12.45 0.09 -12.28
C ALA A 58 -12.51 1.58 -12.59
N PHE A 59 -11.46 2.29 -12.20
CA PHE A 59 -11.31 3.73 -12.37
C PHE A 59 -10.53 4.06 -13.64
N ALA A 60 -10.78 5.23 -14.21
CA ALA A 60 -10.16 5.68 -15.44
C ALA A 60 -9.57 7.08 -15.28
N ALA A 61 -8.45 7.34 -15.95
CA ALA A 61 -7.77 8.63 -15.91
C ALA A 61 -7.07 8.99 -17.23
N ILE A 62 -6.90 10.29 -17.47
CA ILE A 62 -5.96 10.83 -18.47
C ILE A 62 -4.78 11.46 -17.73
N VAL A 63 -3.56 11.11 -18.11
CA VAL A 63 -2.34 11.65 -17.53
C VAL A 63 -1.57 12.41 -18.59
N ASN A 64 -1.30 13.70 -18.35
CA ASN A 64 -0.31 14.46 -19.11
C ASN A 64 1.08 14.07 -18.62
N ILE A 65 1.84 13.40 -19.47
CA ILE A 65 3.14 12.80 -19.19
C ILE A 65 4.20 13.90 -18.99
N ALA A 66 4.11 14.99 -19.75
CA ALA A 66 5.07 16.10 -19.67
C ALA A 66 4.98 16.83 -18.31
N SER A 67 3.76 17.04 -17.81
CA SER A 67 3.51 17.81 -16.58
C SER A 67 3.16 16.97 -15.35
N GLY A 68 2.96 15.65 -15.50
CA GLY A 68 2.43 14.77 -14.43
C GLY A 68 0.96 15.01 -14.04
N LYS A 69 0.23 15.88 -14.77
CA LYS A 69 -1.13 16.27 -14.40
C LYS A 69 -2.10 15.12 -14.69
N VAL A 70 -2.91 14.75 -13.70
CA VAL A 70 -3.93 13.70 -13.81
C VAL A 70 -5.34 14.31 -13.89
N VAL A 71 -6.17 13.77 -14.78
CA VAL A 71 -7.60 14.02 -14.89
C VAL A 71 -8.32 12.68 -14.68
N LYS A 72 -8.84 12.48 -13.46
CA LYS A 72 -9.69 11.32 -13.11
C LYS A 72 -11.05 11.45 -13.80
N LEU A 73 -11.55 10.38 -14.40
CA LEU A 73 -12.77 10.39 -15.21
C LEU A 73 -14.00 10.02 -14.36
N PRO A 74 -15.17 10.65 -14.61
CA PRO A 74 -16.35 10.53 -13.74
C PRO A 74 -17.17 9.25 -14.00
N PHE A 75 -16.51 8.18 -14.45
CA PHE A 75 -17.18 6.92 -14.78
C PHE A 75 -16.29 5.73 -14.52
N THR A 76 -16.92 4.58 -14.29
CA THR A 76 -16.25 3.29 -14.13
C THR A 76 -16.17 2.51 -15.44
N VAL A 77 -15.17 1.64 -15.53
CA VAL A 77 -14.77 0.90 -16.73
C VAL A 77 -14.37 -0.54 -16.38
N SER A 78 -14.14 -1.37 -17.40
CA SER A 78 -13.65 -2.73 -17.23
C SER A 78 -12.14 -2.77 -17.00
N LEU A 79 -11.63 -3.83 -16.37
CA LEU A 79 -10.19 -4.12 -16.32
C LEU A 79 -9.75 -5.03 -17.47
N ALA A 80 -10.58 -5.23 -18.50
CA ALA A 80 -10.20 -6.12 -19.60
C ALA A 80 -8.87 -5.66 -20.23
N TYR A 81 -8.04 -6.61 -20.69
CA TYR A 81 -6.65 -6.34 -21.14
C TYR A 81 -6.52 -5.29 -22.27
N PHE A 82 -7.59 -5.04 -23.01
CA PHE A 82 -7.62 -4.07 -24.12
C PHE A 82 -8.14 -2.68 -23.70
N ASP A 83 -8.51 -2.50 -22.43
CA ASP A 83 -9.13 -1.29 -21.90
C ASP A 83 -8.13 -0.52 -21.04
N PRO A 84 -7.67 0.69 -21.43
CA PRO A 84 -8.15 1.50 -22.54
C PRO A 84 -7.44 1.20 -23.86
N SER A 85 -8.06 1.65 -24.94
CA SER A 85 -7.52 1.55 -26.30
C SER A 85 -7.43 2.93 -26.96
N CYS A 86 -6.24 3.29 -27.48
CA CYS A 86 -5.93 4.66 -27.93
C CYS A 86 -5.70 4.76 -29.44
N ASN A 87 -6.01 5.93 -29.99
CA ASN A 87 -5.67 6.30 -31.36
C ASN A 87 -4.85 7.59 -31.39
N THR A 88 -3.58 7.46 -31.78
CA THR A 88 -2.61 8.57 -31.78
C THR A 88 -2.78 9.56 -32.93
N SER A 89 -3.63 9.25 -33.91
CA SER A 89 -3.95 10.18 -35.00
C SER A 89 -5.14 11.08 -34.67
N THR A 90 -6.03 10.62 -33.79
CA THR A 90 -7.21 11.38 -33.34
C THR A 90 -7.05 11.95 -31.94
N HIS A 91 -5.98 11.59 -31.21
CA HIS A 91 -5.71 12.03 -29.84
C HIS A 91 -6.84 11.65 -28.87
N THR A 92 -7.36 10.43 -29.02
CA THR A 92 -8.51 9.93 -28.25
C THR A 92 -8.25 8.54 -27.71
N ALA A 93 -8.88 8.22 -26.59
CA ALA A 93 -8.96 6.89 -26.00
C ALA A 93 -10.42 6.42 -25.91
N ALA A 94 -10.66 5.14 -26.14
CA ALA A 94 -11.93 4.49 -25.85
C ALA A 94 -11.77 3.65 -24.57
N PHE A 95 -12.77 3.78 -23.71
CA PHE A 95 -12.93 3.03 -22.49
C PHE A 95 -14.15 2.12 -22.58
N THR A 96 -14.04 0.88 -22.12
CA THR A 96 -15.11 -0.12 -22.22
C THR A 96 -15.70 -0.42 -20.84
N ALA A 97 -16.99 -0.68 -20.75
CA ALA A 97 -17.59 -1.24 -19.55
C ALA A 97 -18.66 -2.24 -19.96
N PHE A 98 -18.68 -3.38 -19.29
CA PHE A 98 -19.71 -4.37 -19.47
C PHE A 98 -20.68 -4.33 -18.30
N ARG A 99 -21.96 -4.55 -18.61
CA ARG A 99 -23.00 -4.71 -17.60
C ARG A 99 -23.71 -6.03 -17.83
N ASP A 100 -24.01 -6.70 -16.73
CA ASP A 100 -24.74 -7.96 -16.69
C ASP A 100 -24.13 -9.08 -17.57
N MET A 101 -22.79 -9.19 -17.73
CA MET A 101 -22.26 -10.32 -18.53
C MET A 101 -22.57 -11.70 -17.92
N ASN A 102 -22.91 -11.73 -16.62
CA ASN A 102 -23.38 -12.93 -15.93
C ASN A 102 -24.81 -13.32 -16.32
N ASP A 103 -25.61 -12.36 -16.80
CA ASP A 103 -26.93 -12.58 -17.40
C ASP A 103 -26.88 -12.12 -18.85
N PRO A 104 -26.51 -13.01 -19.79
CA PRO A 104 -26.38 -12.64 -21.18
C PRO A 104 -27.64 -12.04 -21.83
N ALA A 105 -28.80 -12.15 -21.17
CA ALA A 105 -30.03 -11.47 -21.58
C ALA A 105 -30.02 -9.95 -21.41
N LYS A 106 -29.09 -9.45 -20.60
CA LYS A 106 -28.94 -8.04 -20.28
C LYS A 106 -27.56 -7.50 -20.66
N THR A 107 -26.65 -8.34 -21.18
CA THR A 107 -25.29 -7.93 -21.59
C THR A 107 -25.33 -6.73 -22.53
N LYS A 108 -24.73 -5.65 -22.05
CA LYS A 108 -24.51 -4.43 -22.82
C LYS A 108 -23.06 -4.03 -22.70
N THR A 109 -22.50 -3.58 -23.82
CA THR A 109 -21.22 -2.90 -23.84
C THR A 109 -21.45 -1.41 -23.92
N ARG A 110 -20.89 -0.67 -22.97
CA ARG A 110 -20.74 0.77 -23.04
C ARG A 110 -19.33 1.10 -23.50
N VAL A 111 -19.21 1.94 -24.53
CA VAL A 111 -17.92 2.50 -24.96
C VAL A 111 -17.95 4.00 -24.79
N VAL A 112 -17.02 4.55 -24.01
CA VAL A 112 -16.86 6.00 -23.78
C VAL A 112 -15.56 6.45 -24.42
N THR A 113 -15.65 7.35 -25.40
CA THR A 113 -14.48 7.95 -26.06
C THR A 113 -14.17 9.31 -25.44
N VAL A 114 -12.91 9.50 -25.04
CA VAL A 114 -12.42 10.76 -24.46
C VAL A 114 -11.21 11.27 -25.22
N ASN A 115 -10.99 12.59 -25.17
CA ASN A 115 -9.80 13.23 -25.72
C ASN A 115 -8.69 13.41 -24.66
N THR A 116 -7.58 14.05 -25.04
CA THR A 116 -6.43 14.37 -24.16
C THR A 116 -6.75 15.27 -22.97
N THR A 117 -7.90 15.94 -22.95
CA THR A 117 -8.34 16.75 -21.80
C THR A 117 -9.27 15.99 -20.86
N GLY A 118 -9.54 14.70 -21.12
CA GLY A 118 -10.52 13.90 -20.39
C GLY A 118 -11.98 14.23 -20.73
N ARG A 119 -12.23 15.05 -21.77
CA ARG A 119 -13.59 15.39 -22.20
C ARG A 119 -14.18 14.21 -22.96
N ILE A 120 -15.39 13.79 -22.58
CA ILE A 120 -16.18 12.82 -23.34
C ILE A 120 -16.53 13.41 -24.71
N THR A 121 -16.12 12.72 -25.76
CA THR A 121 -16.36 13.06 -27.18
C THR A 121 -17.39 12.14 -27.82
N GLY A 122 -17.62 10.95 -27.25
CA GLY A 122 -18.68 10.03 -27.61
C GLY A 122 -18.96 9.05 -26.49
N ALA A 123 -20.22 8.63 -26.34
CA ALA A 123 -20.62 7.60 -25.40
C ALA A 123 -21.74 6.79 -26.05
N VAL A 124 -21.49 5.50 -26.24
CA VAL A 124 -22.43 4.61 -26.94
C VAL A 124 -22.68 3.36 -26.11
N VAL A 125 -23.88 2.82 -26.21
CA VAL A 125 -24.25 1.54 -25.61
C VAL A 125 -24.78 0.65 -26.72
N THR A 126 -24.23 -0.55 -26.81
CA THR A 126 -24.66 -1.58 -27.78
C THR A 126 -24.96 -2.88 -27.05
N ALA A 127 -25.88 -3.67 -27.60
CA ALA A 127 -26.10 -5.04 -27.17
C ALA A 127 -24.89 -5.91 -27.54
N GLY A 128 -24.64 -6.93 -26.74
CA GLY A 128 -23.54 -7.87 -26.92
C GLY A 128 -22.21 -7.37 -26.35
N GLU A 129 -21.22 -8.25 -26.40
CA GLU A 129 -19.86 -8.06 -25.88
C GLU A 129 -18.94 -7.52 -26.99
N VAL A 130 -18.71 -6.20 -26.99
CA VAL A 130 -17.75 -5.57 -27.91
C VAL A 130 -16.40 -5.46 -27.24
N THR A 131 -15.39 -6.11 -27.80
CA THR A 131 -14.02 -6.13 -27.25
C THR A 131 -13.05 -5.33 -28.12
N SER A 132 -11.88 -4.98 -27.57
CA SER A 132 -10.81 -4.26 -28.26
C SER A 132 -11.26 -2.97 -28.97
N ALA A 133 -12.21 -2.25 -28.36
CA ALA A 133 -12.79 -1.03 -28.93
C ALA A 133 -11.74 0.09 -29.04
N VAL A 134 -11.41 0.51 -30.26
CA VAL A 134 -10.46 1.58 -30.59
C VAL A 134 -11.18 2.77 -31.24
N PRO A 135 -10.87 4.02 -30.85
CA PRO A 135 -11.40 5.20 -31.53
C PRO A 135 -10.96 5.26 -33.00
N ALA A 136 -11.86 5.70 -33.87
CA ALA A 136 -11.61 5.98 -35.27
C ALA A 136 -12.25 7.33 -35.67
N ARG A 137 -12.01 7.79 -36.90
CA ARG A 137 -12.53 9.10 -37.35
C ARG A 137 -14.06 9.18 -37.37
N ASP A 138 -14.74 8.08 -37.66
CA ASP A 138 -16.22 8.04 -37.75
C ASP A 138 -16.82 7.04 -36.74
N GLY A 139 -16.42 7.17 -35.46
CA GLY A 139 -16.92 6.35 -34.35
C GLY A 139 -15.84 5.43 -33.77
N VAL A 140 -16.23 4.22 -33.39
CA VAL A 140 -15.34 3.23 -32.76
C VAL A 140 -15.24 1.98 -33.61
N ILE A 141 -14.05 1.42 -33.77
CA ILE A 141 -13.84 0.10 -34.37
C ILE A 141 -13.61 -0.90 -33.24
N GLY A 142 -14.27 -2.05 -33.28
CA GLY A 142 -14.09 -3.09 -32.27
C GLY A 142 -14.38 -4.47 -32.83
N ALA A 143 -14.27 -5.49 -31.98
CA ALA A 143 -14.66 -6.85 -32.29
C ALA A 143 -16.03 -7.17 -31.69
N LEU A 144 -16.90 -7.80 -32.47
CA LEU A 144 -18.14 -8.42 -32.01
C LEU A 144 -18.20 -9.83 -32.60
N GLY A 145 -17.90 -10.84 -31.78
CA GLY A 145 -17.53 -12.17 -32.29
C GLY A 145 -16.36 -12.05 -33.28
N ARG A 146 -16.37 -12.80 -34.38
CA ARG A 146 -15.34 -12.71 -35.46
C ARG A 146 -15.48 -11.49 -36.38
N ASN A 147 -16.46 -10.63 -36.15
CA ASN A 147 -16.68 -9.48 -37.01
C ASN A 147 -15.88 -8.29 -36.48
N LEU A 148 -15.07 -7.71 -37.37
CA LEU A 148 -14.57 -6.36 -37.17
C LEU A 148 -15.74 -5.41 -37.46
N ILE A 149 -16.20 -4.68 -36.44
CA ILE A 149 -17.35 -3.81 -36.53
C ILE A 149 -16.97 -2.34 -36.38
N ARG A 150 -17.83 -1.46 -36.89
CA ARG A 150 -17.87 -0.04 -36.56
C ARG A 150 -19.13 0.26 -35.75
N LEU A 151 -18.95 0.90 -34.60
CA LEU A 151 -20.02 1.52 -33.83
C LEU A 151 -20.11 2.99 -34.22
N ASP A 152 -21.28 3.40 -34.72
CA ASP A 152 -21.57 4.82 -34.98
C ASP A 152 -21.98 5.56 -33.68
N GLU A 153 -22.20 6.87 -33.76
CA GLU A 153 -22.58 7.72 -32.62
C GLU A 153 -23.92 7.33 -31.98
N ALA A 154 -24.78 6.58 -32.69
CA ALA A 154 -26.05 6.07 -32.17
C ALA A 154 -25.89 4.69 -31.50
N GLY A 155 -24.69 4.12 -31.47
CA GLY A 155 -24.41 2.78 -30.94
C GLY A 155 -24.78 1.65 -31.88
N LYS A 156 -25.04 1.93 -33.17
CA LYS A 156 -25.36 0.89 -34.14
C LYS A 156 -24.07 0.23 -34.65
N ALA A 157 -23.98 -1.09 -34.51
CA ALA A 157 -22.89 -1.90 -35.04
C ALA A 157 -23.06 -2.20 -36.54
N THR A 158 -22.03 -1.90 -37.34
CA THR A 158 -21.93 -2.25 -38.76
C THR A 158 -20.68 -3.10 -39.00
N THR A 159 -20.82 -4.28 -39.58
CA THR A 159 -19.68 -5.14 -39.93
C THR A 159 -18.84 -4.52 -41.05
N LEU A 160 -17.54 -4.36 -40.80
CA LEU A 160 -16.54 -3.88 -41.78
C LEU A 160 -15.91 -5.05 -42.53
N ALA A 161 -15.55 -6.11 -41.79
CA ALA A 161 -14.93 -7.32 -42.31
C ALA A 161 -15.17 -8.50 -41.36
N THR A 162 -14.98 -9.70 -41.87
CA THR A 162 -15.02 -10.93 -41.07
C THR A 162 -13.60 -11.50 -40.96
N ALA A 163 -13.17 -11.77 -39.73
CA ALA A 163 -11.87 -12.33 -39.40
C ALA A 163 -11.94 -13.86 -39.22
N ASP A 164 -10.78 -14.51 -39.04
CA ASP A 164 -10.71 -15.96 -38.80
C ASP A 164 -11.15 -16.33 -37.39
N SER A 165 -11.08 -15.39 -36.43
CA SER A 165 -11.58 -15.46 -35.05
C SER A 165 -11.91 -14.04 -34.58
N PRO A 166 -12.36 -13.79 -33.33
CA PRO A 166 -12.46 -12.42 -32.82
C PRO A 166 -11.15 -11.65 -32.98
N PRO A 167 -11.19 -10.49 -33.65
CA PRO A 167 -10.05 -9.60 -33.70
C PRO A 167 -9.65 -9.16 -32.29
N PHE A 168 -8.37 -9.26 -31.98
CA PHE A 168 -7.77 -8.70 -30.78
C PHE A 168 -6.58 -7.83 -31.16
N ASP A 169 -6.08 -7.05 -30.20
CA ASP A 169 -4.93 -6.18 -30.43
C ASP A 169 -5.15 -5.21 -31.61
N ILE A 170 -6.38 -4.71 -31.75
CA ILE A 170 -6.77 -3.80 -32.83
C ILE A 170 -6.00 -2.48 -32.69
N ARG A 171 -5.37 -2.03 -33.78
CA ARG A 171 -4.61 -0.77 -33.90
C ARG A 171 -5.01 -0.07 -35.19
N VAL A 172 -5.03 1.26 -35.20
CA VAL A 172 -5.42 2.03 -36.40
C VAL A 172 -4.19 2.70 -37.00
N THR A 173 -3.97 2.47 -38.30
CA THR A 173 -2.88 3.11 -39.03
C THR A 173 -3.17 4.59 -39.31
N ALA A 174 -2.16 5.35 -39.72
CA ALA A 174 -2.32 6.76 -40.11
C ALA A 174 -3.35 6.98 -41.24
N GLN A 175 -3.58 5.96 -42.09
CA GLN A 175 -4.58 5.98 -43.16
C GLN A 175 -6.00 5.66 -42.66
N GLY A 176 -6.17 5.35 -41.36
CA GLY A 176 -7.45 4.94 -40.78
C GLY A 176 -7.78 3.46 -41.00
N HIS A 177 -6.81 2.66 -41.45
CA HIS A 177 -7.00 1.22 -41.66
C HIS A 177 -6.74 0.46 -40.36
N PRO A 178 -7.66 -0.40 -39.91
CA PRO A 178 -7.44 -1.24 -38.73
C PRO A 178 -6.53 -2.41 -39.07
N ALA A 179 -5.44 -2.52 -38.33
CA ALA A 179 -4.60 -3.70 -38.20
C ALA A 179 -5.01 -4.45 -36.93
N PHE A 180 -5.04 -5.76 -36.96
CA PHE A 180 -5.46 -6.58 -35.82
C PHE A 180 -4.80 -7.95 -35.87
N LEU A 181 -4.81 -8.64 -34.74
CA LEU A 181 -4.50 -10.05 -34.68
C LEU A 181 -5.81 -10.84 -34.67
N ASP A 182 -5.84 -11.95 -35.38
CA ASP A 182 -6.82 -13.00 -35.18
C ASP A 182 -6.12 -14.36 -35.10
N ARG A 183 -6.80 -15.34 -34.51
CA ARG A 183 -6.28 -16.68 -34.34
C ARG A 183 -6.50 -17.48 -35.62
N HIS A 184 -5.56 -18.36 -35.89
CA HIS A 184 -5.71 -19.38 -36.90
C HIS A 184 -5.54 -20.76 -36.25
N GLY A 185 -6.66 -21.43 -36.01
CA GLY A 185 -6.69 -22.66 -35.21
C GLY A 185 -6.32 -22.41 -33.74
N SER A 186 -5.73 -23.41 -33.09
CA SER A 186 -5.45 -23.38 -31.65
C SER A 186 -4.09 -22.77 -31.27
N SER A 187 -3.12 -22.73 -32.20
CA SER A 187 -1.72 -22.40 -31.89
C SER A 187 -1.10 -21.29 -32.73
N ALA A 188 -1.79 -20.75 -33.74
CA ALA A 188 -1.26 -19.69 -34.60
C ALA A 188 -2.09 -18.40 -34.51
N ALA A 189 -1.44 -17.29 -34.84
CA ALA A 189 -2.05 -15.98 -35.01
C ALA A 189 -1.68 -15.39 -36.37
N HIS A 190 -2.62 -14.71 -37.02
CA HIS A 190 -2.37 -13.89 -38.20
C HIS A 190 -2.43 -12.42 -37.81
N ALA A 191 -1.43 -11.66 -38.24
CA ALA A 191 -1.53 -10.21 -38.26
C ALA A 191 -2.18 -9.79 -39.58
N LYS A 192 -3.33 -9.10 -39.50
CA LYS A 192 -4.12 -8.70 -40.67
C LYS A 192 -4.33 -7.19 -40.73
N LEU A 193 -4.56 -6.67 -41.93
CA LEU A 193 -4.93 -5.27 -42.20
C LEU A 193 -6.18 -5.21 -43.08
N TRP A 194 -7.19 -4.46 -42.66
CA TRP A 194 -8.33 -4.16 -43.53
C TRP A 194 -8.14 -2.80 -44.23
N GLN A 195 -8.11 -2.79 -45.57
CA GLN A 195 -7.77 -1.62 -46.39
C GLN A 195 -8.99 -0.75 -46.75
N GLY A 196 -10.06 -0.78 -45.94
CA GLY A 196 -11.29 -0.02 -46.19
C GLY A 196 -12.31 -0.70 -47.10
N HIS A 197 -11.96 -1.84 -47.71
CA HIS A 197 -12.83 -2.62 -48.61
C HIS A 197 -12.33 -4.06 -48.71
N GLY A 198 -13.23 -4.98 -49.07
CA GLY A 198 -12.91 -6.39 -49.28
C GLY A 198 -12.44 -7.12 -48.02
N GLU A 199 -11.79 -8.26 -48.22
CA GLU A 199 -11.26 -9.10 -47.14
C GLU A 199 -9.97 -8.52 -46.52
N PRO A 200 -9.72 -8.72 -45.22
CA PRO A 200 -8.46 -8.33 -44.59
C PRO A 200 -7.25 -9.05 -45.22
N VAL A 201 -6.16 -8.31 -45.43
CA VAL A 201 -4.91 -8.84 -45.98
C VAL A 201 -4.03 -9.36 -44.85
N VAL A 202 -3.54 -10.59 -44.95
CA VAL A 202 -2.55 -11.15 -44.01
C VAL A 202 -1.19 -10.49 -44.24
N ILE A 203 -0.65 -9.90 -43.18
CA ILE A 203 0.64 -9.19 -43.15
C ILE A 203 1.73 -10.13 -42.64
N ALA A 204 1.42 -10.99 -41.67
CA ALA A 204 2.37 -11.93 -41.09
C ALA A 204 1.64 -13.05 -40.35
N PHE A 205 2.39 -14.11 -40.09
CA PHE A 205 1.97 -15.27 -39.31
C PHE A 205 2.83 -15.36 -38.06
N GLY A 206 2.36 -16.01 -37.01
CA GLY A 206 3.17 -16.29 -35.82
C GLY A 206 2.52 -17.36 -34.95
N GLU A 207 3.31 -17.94 -34.04
CA GLU A 207 2.73 -18.72 -32.95
C GLU A 207 1.89 -17.78 -32.07
N LEU A 208 0.76 -18.29 -31.58
CA LEU A 208 -0.13 -17.57 -30.67
C LEU A 208 0.65 -17.22 -29.38
N GLY A 209 0.70 -15.94 -29.01
CA GLY A 209 1.50 -15.44 -27.89
C GLY A 209 2.93 -15.07 -28.24
N ALA A 210 3.37 -15.41 -29.46
CA ALA A 210 4.68 -15.05 -29.98
C ALA A 210 4.65 -13.83 -30.90
N VAL A 211 3.49 -13.20 -31.14
CA VAL A 211 3.34 -11.95 -31.93
C VAL A 211 2.31 -11.04 -31.28
N ASP A 212 2.57 -9.72 -31.27
CA ASP A 212 1.69 -8.68 -30.69
C ASP A 212 1.67 -7.44 -31.60
N LEU A 213 0.61 -6.62 -31.49
CA LEU A 213 0.52 -5.33 -32.17
C LEU A 213 0.56 -4.15 -31.19
N ARG A 214 1.46 -3.20 -31.42
CA ARG A 214 1.63 -2.00 -30.59
C ARG A 214 1.35 -0.73 -31.37
N GLN A 215 0.60 0.20 -30.76
CA GLN A 215 0.37 1.53 -31.33
C GLN A 215 1.61 2.42 -31.12
N GLY A 216 2.11 3.02 -32.19
CA GLY A 216 3.11 4.08 -32.14
C GLY A 216 2.51 5.48 -32.36
N ALA A 217 3.34 6.51 -32.28
CA ALA A 217 2.96 7.89 -32.55
C ALA A 217 2.53 8.08 -34.01
N ALA A 218 1.60 9.03 -34.24
CA ALA A 218 1.10 9.42 -35.56
C ALA A 218 0.57 8.24 -36.39
N GLY A 219 -0.17 7.33 -35.76
CA GLY A 219 -0.80 6.19 -36.44
C GLY A 219 0.19 5.13 -36.94
N ARG A 220 1.43 5.08 -36.42
CA ARG A 220 2.34 3.95 -36.66
C ARG A 220 1.81 2.71 -35.96
N VAL A 221 1.98 1.55 -36.58
CA VAL A 221 1.68 0.25 -35.96
C VAL A 221 2.93 -0.60 -36.01
N PHE A 222 3.28 -1.21 -34.88
CA PHE A 222 4.44 -2.09 -34.76
C PHE A 222 3.97 -3.54 -34.57
N LEU A 223 4.59 -4.45 -35.31
CA LEU A 223 4.46 -5.90 -35.11
C LEU A 223 5.70 -6.39 -34.37
N THR A 224 5.53 -6.91 -33.16
CA THR A 224 6.60 -7.46 -32.33
C THR A 224 6.52 -8.99 -32.29
N GLY A 225 7.54 -9.62 -31.73
CA GLY A 225 7.61 -11.05 -31.51
C GLY A 225 8.42 -11.80 -32.56
N LYS A 226 7.99 -13.02 -32.90
CA LYS A 226 8.64 -13.92 -33.86
C LYS A 226 7.73 -14.19 -35.07
N PRO A 227 7.40 -13.16 -35.88
CA PRO A 227 6.54 -13.35 -37.04
C PRO A 227 7.27 -14.08 -38.19
N SER A 228 6.54 -14.93 -38.91
CA SER A 228 6.93 -15.58 -40.16
C SER A 228 6.13 -15.03 -41.35
N ASP A 229 6.60 -15.28 -42.58
CA ASP A 229 5.95 -14.88 -43.84
C ASP A 229 5.51 -13.41 -43.87
N VAL A 230 6.45 -12.52 -43.52
CA VAL A 230 6.15 -11.11 -43.28
C VAL A 230 6.10 -10.31 -44.59
N HIS A 231 4.97 -9.66 -44.82
CA HIS A 231 4.68 -8.81 -45.98
C HIS A 231 4.21 -7.39 -45.58
N PRO A 232 5.02 -6.59 -44.85
CA PRO A 232 4.59 -5.29 -44.30
C PRO A 232 4.65 -4.12 -45.32
N LYS A 233 5.06 -4.38 -46.57
CA LYS A 233 5.24 -3.30 -47.55
C LYS A 233 3.90 -2.66 -47.88
N ASN A 234 3.83 -1.33 -47.77
CA ASN A 234 2.65 -0.51 -48.03
C ASN A 234 1.46 -0.77 -47.08
N THR A 235 1.66 -1.46 -45.94
CA THR A 235 0.58 -1.74 -44.97
C THR A 235 0.49 -0.70 -43.85
N GLY A 236 1.54 0.11 -43.65
CA GLY A 236 1.66 1.01 -42.49
C GLY A 236 2.08 0.32 -41.19
N VAL A 237 2.36 -0.99 -41.25
CA VAL A 237 2.87 -1.81 -40.14
C VAL A 237 4.38 -1.99 -40.27
N THR A 238 5.13 -1.83 -39.18
CA THR A 238 6.59 -2.03 -39.14
C THR A 238 6.94 -3.17 -38.18
N VAL A 239 7.75 -4.13 -38.63
CA VAL A 239 8.22 -5.22 -37.75
C VAL A 239 9.38 -4.75 -36.89
N LEU A 240 9.33 -5.02 -35.59
CA LEU A 240 10.39 -4.73 -34.65
C LEU A 240 10.97 -6.04 -34.07
N ASN A 241 12.30 -6.06 -33.88
CA ASN A 241 12.97 -7.14 -33.17
C ASN A 241 12.84 -6.96 -31.65
N ALA A 242 11.66 -7.28 -31.13
CA ALA A 242 11.32 -7.23 -29.71
C ALA A 242 10.41 -8.41 -29.34
N PRO A 243 10.38 -8.89 -28.10
CA PRO A 243 9.39 -9.88 -27.66
C PRO A 243 7.95 -9.34 -27.77
N ALA A 244 6.96 -10.22 -27.99
CA ALA A 244 5.56 -9.85 -28.23
C ALA A 244 5.01 -8.97 -27.08
N ASN A 245 5.20 -9.42 -25.85
CA ASN A 245 4.64 -8.82 -24.63
C ASN A 245 5.46 -7.66 -24.04
N THR A 246 6.36 -7.04 -24.80
CA THR A 246 7.13 -5.88 -24.33
C THR A 246 6.44 -4.58 -24.69
N ASP A 247 6.54 -3.60 -23.80
CA ASP A 247 6.12 -2.24 -24.10
C ASP A 247 7.08 -1.62 -25.11
N ILE A 248 6.54 -0.94 -26.11
CA ILE A 248 7.30 -0.34 -27.20
C ILE A 248 7.22 1.17 -27.10
N SER A 249 8.38 1.84 -27.13
CA SER A 249 8.44 3.31 -27.22
C SER A 249 7.64 3.82 -28.43
N THR A 250 7.07 5.02 -28.33
CA THR A 250 6.18 5.60 -29.36
C THR A 250 6.79 5.69 -30.78
N LEU A 251 8.13 5.66 -30.89
CA LEU A 251 8.87 5.66 -32.16
C LEU A 251 9.46 4.29 -32.54
N GLY A 252 9.22 3.23 -31.77
CA GLY A 252 9.72 1.87 -32.04
C GLY A 252 11.22 1.70 -31.83
N ARG A 253 11.85 2.52 -30.96
CA ARG A 253 13.31 2.53 -30.73
C ARG A 253 13.75 1.69 -29.53
N LEU A 254 12.90 1.59 -28.51
CA LEU A 254 13.12 0.80 -27.30
C LEU A 254 11.99 -0.21 -27.10
N ALA A 255 12.36 -1.42 -26.68
CA ALA A 255 11.49 -2.38 -26.00
C ALA A 255 11.74 -2.30 -24.50
N VAL A 256 10.70 -2.32 -23.70
CA VAL A 256 10.76 -2.19 -22.25
C VAL A 256 10.22 -3.48 -21.65
N ASN A 257 11.03 -4.10 -20.80
CA ASN A 257 10.59 -5.27 -20.04
C ASN A 257 9.50 -4.86 -19.04
N PRO A 258 8.62 -5.78 -18.64
CA PRO A 258 7.69 -5.56 -17.54
C PRO A 258 8.37 -4.91 -16.33
N VAL A 259 7.76 -3.85 -15.81
CA VAL A 259 8.28 -3.12 -14.66
C VAL A 259 7.55 -3.62 -13.42
N LEU A 260 8.30 -4.19 -12.49
CA LEU A 260 7.79 -4.68 -11.21
C LEU A 260 8.29 -3.78 -10.09
N THR A 261 7.40 -3.48 -9.14
CA THR A 261 7.78 -2.84 -7.88
C THR A 261 8.73 -3.77 -7.10
N PRO A 262 9.63 -3.24 -6.25
CA PRO A 262 10.55 -4.04 -5.45
C PRO A 262 9.83 -5.10 -4.61
N GLY A 263 8.71 -4.73 -3.97
CA GLY A 263 7.91 -5.66 -3.17
C GLY A 263 7.38 -6.83 -3.99
N VAL A 264 6.77 -6.56 -5.16
CA VAL A 264 6.30 -7.62 -6.08
C VAL A 264 7.49 -8.44 -6.58
N ARG A 265 8.59 -7.80 -7.00
CA ARG A 265 9.81 -8.50 -7.46
C ARG A 265 10.39 -9.42 -6.39
N HIS A 266 10.44 -8.95 -5.14
CA HIS A 266 10.90 -9.73 -4.01
C HIS A 266 10.01 -10.94 -3.80
N GLY A 267 8.69 -10.73 -3.72
CA GLY A 267 7.69 -11.79 -3.62
C GLY A 267 7.90 -12.87 -4.68
N LEU A 268 7.99 -12.43 -5.93
CA LEU A 268 8.21 -13.28 -7.10
C LEU A 268 9.56 -14.00 -7.07
N SER A 269 10.60 -13.39 -6.50
CA SER A 269 11.94 -14.01 -6.36
C SER A 269 11.94 -15.20 -5.41
N GLN A 270 11.10 -15.18 -4.36
CA GLN A 270 10.96 -16.27 -3.41
C GLN A 270 10.16 -17.43 -4.01
N ILE A 271 9.11 -17.13 -4.78
CA ILE A 271 8.31 -18.16 -5.45
C ILE A 271 8.93 -18.71 -6.74
N LYS A 272 10.02 -18.11 -7.25
CA LYS A 272 10.87 -18.66 -8.34
C LYS A 272 11.13 -20.15 -8.22
N ASN A 273 11.33 -20.59 -6.97
CA ASN A 273 11.66 -21.95 -6.61
C ASN A 273 10.47 -22.67 -5.95
N ALA A 274 9.38 -21.96 -5.61
CA ALA A 274 8.15 -22.58 -5.11
C ALA A 274 7.59 -23.49 -6.20
N GLY A 275 7.71 -24.79 -5.98
CA GLY A 275 7.32 -25.82 -6.94
C GLY A 275 8.48 -26.40 -7.78
N LYS A 276 9.66 -25.79 -7.84
CA LYS A 276 10.82 -26.41 -8.54
C LYS A 276 11.40 -27.56 -7.73
N GLY A 277 11.60 -28.71 -8.38
CA GLY A 277 12.21 -29.89 -7.76
C GLY A 277 11.24 -30.82 -7.03
N PHE A 278 9.96 -30.45 -6.90
CA PHE A 278 8.90 -31.36 -6.43
C PHE A 278 8.54 -32.32 -7.57
N LYS A 279 9.30 -33.41 -7.71
CA LYS A 279 9.09 -34.45 -8.74
C LYS A 279 8.34 -35.68 -8.20
N ASN A 280 8.08 -35.72 -6.91
CA ASN A 280 7.38 -36.80 -6.21
C ASN A 280 6.88 -36.31 -4.83
N SER A 281 6.23 -37.20 -4.09
CA SER A 281 5.66 -36.94 -2.76
C SER A 281 6.67 -36.99 -1.59
N SER A 282 7.98 -37.18 -1.83
CA SER A 282 8.97 -37.31 -0.75
C SER A 282 9.71 -35.99 -0.47
N THR A 283 9.95 -35.78 0.84
CA THR A 283 10.62 -34.65 1.53
C THR A 283 11.06 -33.47 0.67
N GLU A 284 10.50 -32.31 1.03
CA GLU A 284 10.96 -30.95 0.76
C GLU A 284 12.41 -30.96 0.24
N PRO A 285 12.65 -30.63 -1.05
CA PRO A 285 14.01 -30.53 -1.54
C PRO A 285 14.75 -29.63 -0.56
N GLN A 286 15.93 -30.06 -0.06
CA GLN A 286 16.77 -29.18 0.74
C GLN A 286 16.94 -27.90 -0.07
N LEU A 287 16.18 -26.87 0.28
CA LEU A 287 16.42 -25.53 -0.19
C LEU A 287 17.86 -25.30 0.21
N ARG A 288 18.77 -25.30 -0.78
CA ARG A 288 20.13 -24.85 -0.54
C ARG A 288 19.99 -23.54 0.21
N PRO A 289 20.84 -23.24 1.21
CA PRO A 289 20.88 -21.90 1.77
C PRO A 289 21.10 -20.97 0.57
N VAL A 290 20.01 -20.36 0.11
CA VAL A 290 20.08 -19.21 -0.76
C VAL A 290 20.82 -18.24 0.13
N GLY A 291 22.05 -17.86 -0.24
CA GLY A 291 22.79 -16.87 0.53
C GLY A 291 21.82 -15.75 0.85
N ALA A 292 21.73 -15.38 2.15
CA ALA A 292 20.66 -14.55 2.70
C ALA A 292 20.21 -13.53 1.65
N PRO A 293 19.02 -13.71 1.04
CA PRO A 293 18.46 -12.64 0.24
C PRO A 293 18.30 -11.47 1.20
N ASP A 294 18.80 -10.31 0.81
CA ASP A 294 18.54 -9.08 1.54
C ASP A 294 17.04 -9.02 1.86
N THR A 295 16.69 -8.58 3.06
CA THR A 295 15.36 -7.99 3.29
C THR A 295 15.07 -7.06 2.11
N VAL A 296 13.81 -6.87 1.72
CA VAL A 296 13.51 -5.66 0.95
C VAL A 296 13.96 -4.52 1.84
N LYS A 297 15.18 -4.04 1.62
CA LYS A 297 15.61 -2.77 2.15
C LYS A 297 14.63 -1.80 1.52
N ALA A 298 14.05 -0.92 2.33
CA ALA A 298 13.17 0.12 1.84
C ALA A 298 13.81 0.97 0.71
N SER A 299 15.13 0.83 0.49
CA SER A 299 15.97 1.46 -0.53
C SER A 299 16.04 0.81 -1.93
N GLU A 300 15.37 -0.32 -2.23
CA GLU A 300 15.35 -0.80 -3.62
C GLU A 300 14.48 0.12 -4.49
N SER A 301 15.09 0.93 -5.35
CA SER A 301 14.36 1.70 -6.36
C SER A 301 13.75 0.78 -7.42
N THR A 302 12.54 1.11 -7.88
CA THR A 302 11.98 0.43 -9.05
C THR A 302 12.96 0.58 -10.22
N THR A 303 13.32 -0.54 -10.86
CA THR A 303 14.24 -0.53 -12.00
C THR A 303 13.50 -0.84 -13.29
N VAL A 304 13.86 -0.15 -14.36
CA VAL A 304 13.36 -0.38 -15.71
C VAL A 304 14.49 -0.89 -16.58
N THR A 305 14.26 -2.03 -17.24
CA THR A 305 15.18 -2.58 -18.23
C THR A 305 14.64 -2.31 -19.63
N SER A 306 15.38 -1.57 -20.43
CA SER A 306 15.06 -1.27 -21.82
C SER A 306 16.08 -1.89 -22.76
N THR A 307 15.64 -2.37 -23.92
CA THR A 307 16.46 -2.93 -24.99
C THR A 307 16.34 -2.03 -26.22
N SER A 308 17.47 -1.59 -26.77
CA SER A 308 17.52 -0.89 -28.05
C SER A 308 17.15 -1.84 -29.18
N ILE A 309 16.11 -1.49 -29.95
CA ILE A 309 15.66 -2.31 -31.09
C ILE A 309 16.73 -2.37 -32.19
N THR A 310 17.54 -1.33 -32.32
CA THR A 310 18.53 -1.22 -33.41
C THR A 310 19.83 -1.95 -33.08
N THR A 311 20.30 -1.89 -31.83
CA THR A 311 21.60 -2.46 -31.42
C THR A 311 21.48 -3.76 -30.63
N GLY A 312 20.31 -4.04 -30.05
CA GLY A 312 20.11 -5.15 -29.11
C GLY A 312 20.70 -4.93 -27.71
N GLU A 313 21.32 -3.77 -27.47
CA GLU A 313 21.92 -3.43 -26.18
C GLU A 313 20.83 -3.20 -25.13
N LYS A 314 21.09 -3.72 -23.92
CA LYS A 314 20.20 -3.58 -22.76
C LYS A 314 20.75 -2.54 -21.81
N ILE A 315 19.86 -1.71 -21.28
CA ILE A 315 20.16 -0.75 -20.22
C ILE A 315 19.14 -0.93 -19.09
N THR A 316 19.64 -1.05 -17.86
CA THR A 316 18.81 -1.08 -16.66
C THR A 316 19.05 0.22 -15.90
N GLN A 317 17.96 0.92 -15.57
CA GLN A 317 18.01 2.21 -14.88
C GLN A 317 17.07 2.17 -13.67
N SER A 318 17.51 2.74 -12.56
CA SER A 318 16.62 3.03 -11.42
C SER A 318 15.73 4.22 -11.75
N LEU A 319 14.46 4.14 -11.34
CA LEU A 319 13.52 5.25 -11.47
C LEU A 319 13.91 6.36 -10.48
N GLN A 320 13.98 7.59 -10.98
CA GLN A 320 13.93 8.75 -10.12
C GLN A 320 12.48 9.05 -9.76
N GLU A 321 12.21 9.22 -8.46
CA GLU A 321 10.92 9.70 -7.99
C GLU A 321 10.68 11.13 -8.51
N HIS A 322 9.43 11.42 -8.85
CA HIS A 322 8.99 12.72 -9.31
C HIS A 322 7.88 13.20 -8.37
N PRO A 323 7.80 14.51 -8.04
CA PRO A 323 6.77 15.02 -7.16
C PRO A 323 5.39 14.54 -7.62
N ALA A 324 4.57 14.08 -6.67
CA ALA A 324 3.26 13.54 -6.94
C ALA A 324 2.42 14.55 -7.75
N GLY A 325 2.01 14.16 -8.97
CA GLY A 325 0.86 14.79 -9.61
C GLY A 325 -0.43 14.45 -8.85
N ASN A 326 -1.57 15.05 -9.21
CA ASN A 326 -2.87 14.81 -8.57
C ASN A 326 -3.45 13.37 -8.79
N GLY A 327 -2.60 12.36 -9.02
CA GLY A 327 -3.01 10.97 -9.20
C GLY A 327 -3.54 10.31 -7.92
N GLY A 328 -3.22 10.87 -6.75
CA GLY A 328 -3.82 10.51 -5.47
C GLY A 328 -5.21 11.12 -5.24
N ALA A 329 -5.62 12.16 -5.98
CA ALA A 329 -6.92 12.78 -5.75
C ALA A 329 -8.08 11.79 -6.02
N PRO A 330 -9.12 11.77 -5.17
CA PRO A 330 -10.26 10.87 -5.33
C PRO A 330 -10.94 11.04 -6.69
N SER A 331 -11.30 9.91 -7.30
CA SER A 331 -12.05 9.89 -8.54
C SER A 331 -13.46 10.47 -8.35
N PRO A 332 -13.97 11.28 -9.29
CA PRO A 332 -15.37 11.72 -9.27
C PRO A 332 -16.37 10.54 -9.36
N ALA A 333 -15.92 9.35 -9.77
CA ALA A 333 -16.73 8.13 -9.73
C ALA A 333 -16.97 7.61 -8.30
N LEU A 334 -16.15 8.01 -7.32
CA LEU A 334 -16.34 7.72 -5.89
C LEU A 334 -17.22 8.77 -5.22
N THR A 335 -16.86 10.04 -5.40
CA THR A 335 -17.41 11.16 -4.62
C THR A 335 -18.69 11.76 -5.21
N GLY A 336 -19.01 11.44 -6.47
CA GLY A 336 -20.03 12.14 -7.22
C GLY A 336 -19.62 13.58 -7.58
N THR A 337 -20.45 14.28 -8.35
CA THR A 337 -20.13 15.63 -8.87
C THR A 337 -20.47 16.78 -7.91
N ALA A 338 -20.87 16.49 -6.67
CA ALA A 338 -21.35 17.49 -5.73
C ALA A 338 -20.48 17.52 -4.46
N SER A 339 -19.84 18.66 -4.20
CA SER A 339 -19.34 18.98 -2.86
C SER A 339 -20.52 18.95 -1.89
N PRO A 340 -20.46 18.19 -0.78
CA PRO A 340 -21.52 18.20 0.21
C PRO A 340 -21.70 19.64 0.74
N ALA A 341 -22.88 20.21 0.56
CA ALA A 341 -23.25 21.43 1.26
C ALA A 341 -23.58 21.04 2.71
N PRO A 342 -23.03 21.73 3.73
CA PRO A 342 -23.29 21.39 5.12
C PRO A 342 -24.78 21.54 5.41
N ARG A 343 -25.40 20.44 5.82
CA ARG A 343 -26.70 20.46 6.49
C ARG A 343 -26.47 19.97 7.90
N THR A 344 -27.01 20.71 8.87
CA THR A 344 -27.14 20.24 10.26
C THR A 344 -28.04 19.02 10.26
N VAL A 345 -27.43 17.84 10.23
CA VAL A 345 -28.11 16.57 10.48
C VAL A 345 -28.42 16.51 11.98
N ALA A 346 -29.58 15.99 12.36
CA ALA A 346 -29.88 15.75 13.78
C ALA A 346 -28.82 14.83 14.40
N ALA A 347 -28.59 14.93 15.72
CA ALA A 347 -27.66 14.06 16.43
C ALA A 347 -28.02 12.59 16.18
N ASP A 348 -27.14 11.87 15.48
CA ASP A 348 -27.28 10.48 15.12
C ASP A 348 -26.25 9.67 15.90
N SER A 349 -26.70 8.75 16.74
CA SER A 349 -25.80 7.95 17.59
C SER A 349 -24.81 7.10 16.78
N ARG A 350 -25.12 6.81 15.51
CA ARG A 350 -24.22 6.07 14.61
C ARG A 350 -22.95 6.87 14.30
N ALA A 351 -22.96 8.20 14.42
CA ALA A 351 -21.78 9.04 14.21
C ALA A 351 -20.67 8.79 15.25
N HIS A 352 -20.99 8.10 16.35
CA HIS A 352 -20.06 7.86 17.46
C HIS A 352 -19.77 6.38 17.72
N ASP A 353 -20.48 5.49 17.03
CA ASP A 353 -20.30 4.05 17.13
C ASP A 353 -19.33 3.57 16.04
N PRO A 354 -18.18 2.96 16.37
CA PRO A 354 -17.27 2.41 15.35
C PRO A 354 -17.91 1.29 14.51
N VAL A 355 -18.99 0.66 14.99
CA VAL A 355 -19.72 -0.38 14.28
C VAL A 355 -20.73 0.22 13.29
N ASP A 356 -20.78 -0.38 12.10
CA ASP A 356 -21.89 -0.19 11.14
C ASP A 356 -23.14 -0.91 11.66
N THR A 357 -23.96 -0.21 12.46
CA THR A 357 -25.16 -0.78 13.11
C THR A 357 -26.33 -1.01 12.15
N ASP A 358 -26.29 -0.44 10.95
CA ASP A 358 -27.27 -0.59 9.88
C ASP A 358 -26.85 -1.57 8.76
N ARG A 359 -25.72 -2.25 8.95
CA ARG A 359 -25.20 -3.29 8.04
C ARG A 359 -26.19 -4.45 7.82
N TRP A 360 -26.12 -5.09 6.66
CA TRP A 360 -26.84 -6.36 6.40
C TRP A 360 -25.97 -7.60 6.64
N CYS A 361 -24.66 -7.42 6.74
CA CYS A 361 -23.75 -8.52 7.01
C CYS A 361 -23.73 -8.90 8.50
N SER A 362 -23.73 -10.20 8.78
CA SER A 362 -23.95 -10.73 10.13
C SER A 362 -22.89 -10.30 11.14
N VAL A 363 -21.62 -10.35 10.76
CA VAL A 363 -20.48 -10.05 11.65
C VAL A 363 -19.91 -8.65 11.33
N PRO A 364 -19.96 -7.71 12.29
CA PRO A 364 -19.41 -6.37 12.08
C PRO A 364 -17.88 -6.38 11.97
N ARG A 365 -17.29 -5.41 11.25
CA ARG A 365 -15.84 -5.24 11.15
C ARG A 365 -15.23 -4.67 12.44
N ASN A 366 -15.84 -3.63 13.00
CA ASN A 366 -15.22 -2.79 14.03
C ASN A 366 -15.85 -2.98 15.42
N ASP A 367 -16.38 -4.16 15.69
CA ASP A 367 -16.85 -4.53 17.03
C ASP A 367 -15.67 -5.07 17.85
N VAL A 368 -15.37 -4.41 18.97
CA VAL A 368 -14.29 -4.79 19.89
C VAL A 368 -14.51 -6.16 20.54
N ALA A 369 -15.73 -6.69 20.52
CA ALA A 369 -16.04 -8.05 21.01
C ALA A 369 -15.93 -9.13 19.91
N SER A 370 -15.53 -8.75 18.69
CA SER A 370 -15.52 -9.63 17.52
C SER A 370 -14.27 -9.42 16.66
N GLN A 371 -13.12 -9.94 17.11
CA GLN A 371 -11.89 -9.98 16.32
C GLN A 371 -11.60 -11.38 15.76
N ALA A 372 -11.04 -11.41 14.56
CA ALA A 372 -10.56 -12.61 13.87
C ALA A 372 -9.05 -12.77 14.04
N LEU A 373 -8.58 -14.00 14.24
CA LEU A 373 -7.15 -14.32 14.19
C LEU A 373 -6.66 -14.21 12.75
N GLN A 374 -5.57 -13.50 12.51
CA GLN A 374 -4.82 -13.66 11.27
C GLN A 374 -3.93 -14.91 11.37
N PRO A 375 -4.28 -16.04 10.72
CA PRO A 375 -3.51 -17.26 10.84
C PRO A 375 -2.14 -17.13 10.18
N THR A 376 -1.17 -17.88 10.70
CA THR A 376 0.07 -18.13 9.96
C THR A 376 -0.22 -18.94 8.68
N PRO A 377 0.60 -18.82 7.62
CA PRO A 377 0.42 -19.63 6.41
C PRO A 377 0.41 -21.14 6.72
N ASN A 378 1.24 -21.58 7.68
CA ASN A 378 1.26 -22.96 8.17
C ASN A 378 -0.06 -23.40 8.82
N GLN A 379 -0.75 -22.51 9.53
CA GLN A 379 -2.05 -22.82 10.11
C GLN A 379 -3.10 -23.03 9.02
N VAL A 380 -3.11 -22.19 7.98
CA VAL A 380 -4.03 -22.36 6.84
C VAL A 380 -3.73 -23.67 6.10
N GLU A 381 -2.47 -23.93 5.76
CA GLU A 381 -2.05 -25.18 5.10
C GLU A 381 -2.38 -26.42 5.95
N TRP A 382 -2.12 -26.38 7.25
CA TRP A 382 -2.52 -27.44 8.17
C TRP A 382 -4.04 -27.65 8.20
N ALA A 383 -4.82 -26.57 8.31
CA ALA A 383 -6.26 -26.68 8.40
C ALA A 383 -6.83 -27.31 7.12
N VAL A 384 -6.32 -26.91 5.95
CA VAL A 384 -6.69 -27.54 4.68
C VAL A 384 -6.28 -29.01 4.65
N ASP A 385 -5.02 -29.33 4.97
CA ASP A 385 -4.51 -30.71 5.00
C ASP A 385 -5.36 -31.62 5.91
N MET A 386 -5.82 -31.12 7.06
CA MET A 386 -6.69 -31.85 7.97
C MET A 386 -8.13 -31.94 7.45
N ALA A 387 -8.67 -30.86 6.89
CA ALA A 387 -10.05 -30.79 6.43
C ALA A 387 -10.31 -31.71 5.23
N VAL A 388 -9.41 -31.76 4.24
CA VAL A 388 -9.56 -32.65 3.07
C VAL A 388 -9.56 -34.14 3.44
N ARG A 389 -9.02 -34.49 4.63
CA ARG A 389 -9.05 -35.85 5.18
C ARG A 389 -10.24 -36.10 6.12
N GLY A 390 -11.11 -35.12 6.32
CA GLY A 390 -12.24 -35.19 7.27
C GLY A 390 -11.78 -35.20 8.73
N GLU A 391 -10.58 -34.70 9.02
CA GLU A 391 -9.97 -34.74 10.36
C GLU A 391 -9.85 -33.36 11.01
N LEU A 392 -10.43 -32.30 10.43
CA LEU A 392 -10.44 -30.97 11.06
C LEU A 392 -11.52 -30.88 12.15
N HIS A 393 -11.26 -31.61 13.25
CA HIS A 393 -12.16 -31.79 14.38
C HIS A 393 -11.60 -31.18 15.67
N ALA A 394 -12.50 -30.86 16.59
CA ALA A 394 -12.17 -30.21 17.87
C ALA A 394 -10.99 -30.85 18.64
N LYS A 395 -10.82 -32.18 18.54
CA LYS A 395 -9.74 -32.95 19.19
C LYS A 395 -8.32 -32.59 18.72
N TRP A 396 -8.19 -31.99 17.54
CA TRP A 396 -6.91 -31.57 16.96
C TRP A 396 -6.65 -30.07 17.10
N LEU A 397 -7.68 -29.30 17.44
CA LEU A 397 -7.61 -27.86 17.60
C LEU A 397 -7.18 -27.51 19.03
N THR A 398 -6.44 -26.42 19.16
CA THR A 398 -6.23 -25.76 20.44
C THR A 398 -7.52 -25.03 20.81
N GLN A 399 -8.30 -25.64 21.71
CA GLN A 399 -9.53 -25.03 22.22
C GLN A 399 -9.22 -23.93 23.25
N GLY A 400 -10.16 -23.02 23.42
CA GLY A 400 -10.06 -21.88 24.33
C GLY A 400 -9.10 -20.79 23.84
N GLY A 401 -8.45 -20.09 24.77
CA GLY A 401 -7.53 -18.99 24.44
C GLY A 401 -8.24 -17.89 23.66
N TRP A 402 -7.75 -17.58 22.45
CA TRP A 402 -8.34 -16.53 21.61
C TRP A 402 -9.79 -16.84 21.17
N ARG A 403 -10.17 -18.12 21.08
CA ARG A 403 -11.54 -18.54 20.76
C ARG A 403 -12.50 -18.28 21.91
N ASP A 404 -12.06 -18.46 23.15
CA ASP A 404 -12.85 -18.06 24.33
C ASP A 404 -12.93 -16.54 24.42
N GLN A 405 -11.81 -15.84 24.18
CA GLN A 405 -11.77 -14.38 24.17
C GLN A 405 -12.72 -13.76 23.14
N THR A 406 -12.90 -14.40 21.97
CA THR A 406 -13.83 -13.95 20.91
C THR A 406 -15.26 -14.51 21.05
N GLY A 407 -15.52 -15.21 22.16
CA GLY A 407 -16.84 -15.74 22.50
C GLY A 407 -17.30 -16.91 21.64
N LEU A 408 -16.40 -17.58 20.91
CA LEU A 408 -16.71 -18.78 20.12
C LEU A 408 -16.74 -20.04 21.01
N GLY A 409 -15.96 -20.05 22.09
CA GLY A 409 -15.84 -21.21 22.96
C GLY A 409 -15.17 -22.40 22.25
N THR A 410 -15.71 -23.60 22.47
CA THR A 410 -15.26 -24.81 21.77
C THR A 410 -15.87 -24.90 20.38
N ILE A 411 -15.01 -25.09 19.37
CA ILE A 411 -15.45 -25.27 17.98
C ILE A 411 -15.08 -26.66 17.45
N ASP A 412 -15.95 -27.20 16.60
CA ASP A 412 -15.72 -28.42 15.83
C ASP A 412 -16.00 -28.13 14.35
N PRO A 413 -15.00 -27.70 13.55
CA PRO A 413 -15.22 -27.23 12.18
C PRO A 413 -15.96 -28.23 11.30
N GLN A 414 -15.52 -29.50 11.28
CA GLN A 414 -16.19 -30.59 10.56
C GLN A 414 -17.49 -31.07 11.24
N GLY A 415 -17.74 -30.70 12.49
CA GLY A 415 -19.04 -30.89 13.13
C GLY A 415 -20.07 -29.86 12.65
N LEU A 416 -19.63 -28.63 12.37
CA LEU A 416 -20.46 -27.55 11.81
C LEU A 416 -20.67 -27.69 10.30
N PHE A 417 -19.60 -28.02 9.58
CA PHE A 417 -19.57 -28.22 8.13
C PHE A 417 -19.01 -29.62 7.82
N PRO A 418 -19.85 -30.67 7.88
CA PRO A 418 -19.41 -32.04 7.62
C PRO A 418 -18.90 -32.19 6.19
N LEU A 419 -17.73 -32.80 5.99
CA LEU A 419 -17.17 -33.06 4.65
C LEU A 419 -18.16 -33.85 3.79
N PRO A 420 -18.72 -33.26 2.72
CA PRO A 420 -19.63 -33.98 1.85
C PRO A 420 -18.90 -35.12 1.14
N LYS A 421 -19.62 -36.22 0.89
CA LYS A 421 -19.12 -37.27 -0.01
C LYS A 421 -19.14 -36.72 -1.43
N LEU A 422 -18.04 -36.91 -2.15
CA LEU A 422 -17.98 -36.56 -3.55
C LEU A 422 -18.70 -37.62 -4.39
N THR A 423 -19.51 -37.18 -5.35
CA THR A 423 -19.99 -38.02 -6.45
C THR A 423 -18.77 -38.55 -7.21
N GLY A 424 -18.73 -39.85 -7.49
CA GLY A 424 -17.56 -40.55 -8.05
C GLY A 424 -16.56 -41.08 -7.00
N GLY A 425 -16.63 -40.61 -5.76
CA GLY A 425 -15.69 -40.97 -4.68
C GLY A 425 -14.42 -40.11 -4.69
N GLY A 426 -13.42 -40.50 -3.89
CA GLY A 426 -12.18 -39.71 -3.72
C GLY A 426 -12.33 -38.56 -2.73
N ARG A 427 -11.44 -37.56 -2.83
CA ARG A 427 -11.42 -36.36 -1.99
C ARG A 427 -10.81 -35.17 -2.73
N ILE A 428 -11.11 -33.97 -2.23
CA ILE A 428 -10.54 -32.71 -2.74
C ILE A 428 -9.02 -32.67 -2.49
N PRO A 429 -8.18 -32.36 -3.50
CA PRO A 429 -6.76 -32.12 -3.29
C PRO A 429 -6.55 -30.88 -2.44
N ALA A 430 -5.68 -30.97 -1.43
CA ALA A 430 -5.32 -29.83 -0.57
C ALA A 430 -4.90 -28.59 -1.39
N ASN A 431 -4.13 -28.80 -2.45
CA ASN A 431 -3.58 -27.72 -3.28
C ASN A 431 -4.67 -26.93 -4.04
N ILE A 432 -5.81 -27.54 -4.36
CA ILE A 432 -6.93 -26.83 -5.01
C ILE A 432 -7.59 -25.88 -4.02
N LEU A 433 -7.90 -26.36 -2.80
CA LEU A 433 -8.49 -25.51 -1.77
C LEU A 433 -7.52 -24.38 -1.34
N LEU A 434 -6.22 -24.67 -1.27
CA LEU A 434 -5.19 -23.65 -1.02
C LEU A 434 -5.09 -22.63 -2.17
N GLY A 435 -5.25 -23.07 -3.42
CA GLY A 435 -5.33 -22.18 -4.59
C GLY A 435 -6.54 -21.24 -4.53
N VAL A 436 -7.69 -21.73 -4.07
CA VAL A 436 -8.88 -20.89 -3.81
C VAL A 436 -8.55 -19.83 -2.75
N MET A 437 -7.97 -20.22 -1.62
CA MET A 437 -7.64 -19.29 -0.52
C MET A 437 -6.59 -18.26 -0.91
N ALA A 438 -5.60 -18.64 -1.72
CA ALA A 438 -4.64 -17.71 -2.29
C ALA A 438 -5.32 -16.69 -3.21
N GLN A 439 -6.23 -17.16 -4.08
CA GLN A 439 -6.92 -16.29 -5.01
C GLN A 439 -7.89 -15.34 -4.29
N GLU A 440 -8.65 -15.84 -3.32
CA GLU A 440 -9.73 -15.12 -2.63
C GLU A 440 -9.20 -14.05 -1.67
N SER A 441 -8.18 -14.37 -0.86
CA SER A 441 -7.77 -13.48 0.23
C SER A 441 -6.27 -13.40 0.52
N ASN A 442 -5.39 -14.02 -0.29
CA ASN A 442 -3.97 -14.17 0.04
C ASN A 442 -3.71 -14.91 1.37
N LEU A 443 -4.59 -15.86 1.74
CA LEU A 443 -4.58 -16.59 3.02
C LEU A 443 -4.95 -15.73 4.25
N TRP A 444 -5.54 -14.55 4.05
CA TRP A 444 -5.98 -13.68 5.15
C TRP A 444 -7.36 -14.07 5.70
N GLN A 445 -7.50 -14.05 7.01
CA GLN A 445 -8.75 -14.21 7.75
C GLN A 445 -9.16 -12.93 8.47
N ALA A 446 -8.18 -12.16 8.94
CA ALA A 446 -8.39 -10.81 9.45
C ALA A 446 -8.03 -9.79 8.36
N GLU A 447 -8.39 -8.54 8.56
CA GLU A 447 -8.00 -7.46 7.63
C GLU A 447 -6.46 -7.36 7.48
N PRO A 448 -5.94 -6.92 6.30
CA PRO A 448 -4.53 -7.06 5.93
C PRO A 448 -3.51 -6.28 6.79
N GLY A 449 -3.94 -5.30 7.59
CA GLY A 449 -3.09 -4.59 8.55
C GLY A 449 -2.62 -5.46 9.72
N ALA A 450 -3.29 -6.58 9.99
CA ALA A 450 -2.85 -7.57 10.96
C ALA A 450 -1.74 -8.47 10.39
N ILE A 451 -0.62 -8.57 11.10
CA ILE A 451 0.39 -9.57 10.75
C ILE A 451 0.00 -10.95 11.30
N PRO A 452 0.48 -12.06 10.70
CA PRO A 452 0.13 -13.38 11.20
C PRO A 452 0.50 -13.61 12.67
N GLY A 453 -0.54 -13.97 13.44
CA GLY A 453 -0.53 -14.14 14.88
C GLY A 453 -1.17 -13.01 15.69
N GLN A 454 -1.46 -11.88 15.05
CA GLN A 454 -2.33 -10.86 15.60
C GLN A 454 -3.81 -11.15 15.33
N MET A 455 -4.66 -10.44 16.05
CA MET A 455 -6.10 -10.44 15.89
C MET A 455 -6.54 -9.07 15.35
N SER A 456 -7.63 -9.00 14.59
CA SER A 456 -8.11 -7.74 14.03
C SER A 456 -9.57 -7.82 13.58
N SER A 457 -10.11 -6.74 12.99
CA SER A 457 -11.39 -6.76 12.29
C SER A 457 -11.46 -7.97 11.35
N PRO A 458 -12.59 -8.71 11.30
CA PRO A 458 -12.76 -9.81 10.36
C PRO A 458 -12.56 -9.31 8.93
N LEU A 459 -11.87 -10.10 8.12
CA LEU A 459 -11.73 -9.81 6.70
C LEU A 459 -13.11 -9.92 6.05
N ALA A 460 -13.60 -8.80 5.54
CA ALA A 460 -14.77 -8.73 4.68
C ALA A 460 -14.45 -7.87 3.46
N SER A 461 -14.80 -8.34 2.26
CA SER A 461 -14.61 -7.56 1.03
C SER A 461 -15.23 -6.18 1.19
N TYR A 462 -14.46 -5.10 0.99
CA TYR A 462 -14.96 -3.73 1.12
C TYR A 462 -16.21 -3.49 0.26
N ALA A 463 -16.12 -3.79 -1.05
CA ALA A 463 -17.25 -3.68 -1.98
C ALA A 463 -18.42 -4.61 -1.59
N GLY A 464 -18.12 -5.85 -1.20
CA GLY A 464 -19.14 -6.83 -0.81
C GLY A 464 -19.83 -6.50 0.51
N PHE A 465 -19.15 -5.90 1.49
CA PHE A 465 -19.70 -5.57 2.79
C PHE A 465 -20.66 -4.38 2.69
N TYR A 466 -20.23 -3.31 2.02
CA TYR A 466 -21.02 -2.10 1.82
C TYR A 466 -22.01 -2.17 0.65
N GLY A 467 -22.00 -3.25 -0.14
CA GLY A 467 -22.94 -3.49 -1.23
C GLY A 467 -22.78 -2.51 -2.40
N HIS A 468 -21.55 -2.13 -2.70
CA HIS A 468 -21.22 -1.24 -3.81
C HIS A 468 -21.57 -1.90 -5.15
N LYS A 469 -22.68 -1.44 -5.76
CA LYS A 469 -23.20 -1.92 -7.03
C LYS A 469 -24.17 -0.90 -7.63
N GLY A 470 -24.11 -0.65 -8.93
CA GLY A 470 -25.07 0.24 -9.61
C GLY A 470 -24.96 0.31 -11.12
N ASP A 471 -26.07 0.65 -11.78
CA ASP A 471 -26.15 0.78 -13.24
C ASP A 471 -25.53 2.11 -13.74
N ASN A 472 -25.69 3.17 -12.95
CA ASN A 472 -25.10 4.48 -13.23
C ASN A 472 -23.67 4.57 -12.68
N PRO A 473 -22.71 5.11 -13.45
CA PRO A 473 -21.31 5.22 -13.01
C PRO A 473 -21.10 6.02 -11.72
N THR A 474 -21.97 6.97 -11.42
CA THR A 474 -21.89 7.85 -10.24
C THR A 474 -22.52 7.24 -8.98
N ASP A 475 -23.17 6.08 -9.10
CA ASP A 475 -23.87 5.43 -7.99
C ASP A 475 -23.17 4.13 -7.54
N TYR A 476 -22.20 3.64 -8.33
CA TYR A 476 -21.58 2.32 -8.12
C TYR A 476 -20.92 2.20 -6.74
N TRP A 477 -20.23 3.26 -6.30
CA TRP A 477 -19.45 3.29 -5.05
C TRP A 477 -20.18 3.86 -3.84
N LYS A 478 -21.50 4.06 -3.93
CA LYS A 478 -22.32 4.44 -2.77
C LYS A 478 -22.66 3.21 -1.94
N ILE A 479 -22.74 3.35 -0.62
CA ILE A 479 -23.16 2.27 0.28
C ILE A 479 -24.62 1.88 -0.05
N ASN A 480 -24.85 0.59 -0.28
CA ASN A 480 -26.18 0.03 -0.51
C ASN A 480 -26.28 -1.36 0.11
N TRP A 481 -26.72 -1.41 1.36
CA TRP A 481 -26.80 -2.65 2.14
C TRP A 481 -27.63 -3.76 1.49
N ALA A 482 -28.61 -3.44 0.64
CA ALA A 482 -29.41 -4.45 -0.06
C ALA A 482 -28.58 -5.34 -0.99
N ASN A 483 -27.48 -4.79 -1.50
CA ASN A 483 -26.56 -5.46 -2.41
C ASN A 483 -25.37 -6.11 -1.68
N SER A 484 -25.28 -6.08 -0.35
CA SER A 484 -24.15 -6.62 0.38
C SER A 484 -23.95 -8.13 0.14
N ASP A 485 -22.81 -8.55 -0.37
CA ASP A 485 -22.50 -9.97 -0.61
C ASP A 485 -22.08 -10.70 0.69
N CYS A 486 -21.49 -9.96 1.63
CA CYS A 486 -21.10 -10.45 2.96
C CYS A 486 -20.11 -11.64 2.94
N GLY A 487 -19.10 -11.58 2.08
CA GLY A 487 -18.01 -12.56 2.03
C GLY A 487 -17.01 -12.36 3.16
N TYR A 488 -16.70 -13.43 3.91
CA TYR A 488 -15.80 -13.38 5.07
C TYR A 488 -14.61 -14.33 5.00
N GLY A 489 -13.47 -13.89 5.53
CA GLY A 489 -12.33 -14.74 5.89
C GLY A 489 -11.56 -15.34 4.72
N VAL A 490 -10.83 -16.42 5.00
CA VAL A 490 -9.82 -16.99 4.10
C VAL A 490 -10.36 -17.55 2.78
N GLY A 491 -11.60 -18.04 2.77
CA GLY A 491 -12.29 -18.46 1.55
C GLY A 491 -13.39 -17.50 1.10
N GLN A 492 -13.48 -16.29 1.67
CA GLN A 492 -14.50 -15.29 1.33
C GLN A 492 -15.94 -15.87 1.30
N VAL A 493 -16.31 -16.66 2.32
CA VAL A 493 -17.60 -17.35 2.42
C VAL A 493 -18.75 -16.34 2.52
N THR A 494 -19.72 -16.42 1.61
CA THR A 494 -20.86 -15.49 1.47
C THR A 494 -22.21 -16.10 1.84
N ASP A 495 -22.41 -17.39 1.53
CA ASP A 495 -23.71 -18.06 1.66
C ASP A 495 -24.15 -18.18 3.13
N GLY A 496 -25.35 -17.69 3.39
CA GLY A 496 -25.99 -17.62 4.70
C GLY A 496 -25.32 -16.63 5.66
N MET A 497 -24.48 -15.71 5.18
CA MET A 497 -23.73 -14.76 6.01
C MET A 497 -24.42 -13.39 6.20
N ARG A 498 -25.58 -13.18 5.59
CA ARG A 498 -26.45 -12.03 5.88
C ARG A 498 -27.22 -12.21 7.19
N LEU A 499 -27.60 -11.10 7.83
CA LEU A 499 -28.49 -11.12 8.98
C LEU A 499 -29.83 -11.78 8.62
N ALA A 500 -30.43 -12.49 9.57
CA ALA A 500 -31.76 -13.06 9.39
C ALA A 500 -32.80 -11.97 9.09
N GLY A 501 -33.62 -12.16 8.05
CA GLY A 501 -34.54 -11.16 7.50
C GLY A 501 -33.94 -10.27 6.40
N HIS A 502 -32.65 -10.41 6.11
CA HIS A 502 -31.92 -9.69 5.06
C HIS A 502 -31.28 -10.62 4.00
N GLU A 503 -31.64 -11.91 4.01
CA GLU A 503 -31.11 -12.94 3.12
C GLU A 503 -31.27 -12.59 1.63
N LYS A 504 -30.39 -13.13 0.78
CA LYS A 504 -30.60 -13.11 -0.67
C LYS A 504 -31.83 -13.96 -1.01
N SER A 505 -32.42 -13.71 -2.18
CA SER A 505 -33.57 -14.50 -2.62
C SER A 505 -33.20 -15.99 -2.76
N GLY A 506 -33.93 -16.87 -2.09
CA GLY A 506 -33.68 -18.32 -2.10
C GLY A 506 -32.60 -18.80 -1.11
N GLU A 507 -32.00 -17.90 -0.34
CA GLU A 507 -30.99 -18.20 0.67
C GLU A 507 -31.61 -18.32 2.07
N THR A 508 -30.99 -19.12 2.94
CA THR A 508 -31.33 -19.18 4.36
C THR A 508 -30.12 -18.75 5.19
N ALA A 509 -30.32 -17.83 6.14
CA ALA A 509 -29.25 -17.41 7.03
C ALA A 509 -28.74 -18.58 7.88
N LEU A 510 -27.42 -18.70 7.99
CA LEU A 510 -26.79 -19.59 8.96
C LEU A 510 -27.14 -19.12 10.38
N ALA A 511 -27.11 -20.04 11.34
CA ALA A 511 -27.30 -19.68 12.74
C ALA A 511 -26.21 -18.67 13.17
N PRO A 512 -26.53 -17.65 14.00
CA PRO A 512 -25.57 -16.58 14.34
C PRO A 512 -24.23 -17.07 14.91
N ALA A 513 -24.22 -18.16 15.68
CA ALA A 513 -22.99 -18.76 16.19
C ALA A 513 -22.11 -19.35 15.07
N VAL A 514 -22.73 -19.91 14.02
CA VAL A 514 -22.02 -20.44 12.85
C VAL A 514 -21.49 -19.29 12.00
N GLN A 515 -22.27 -18.23 11.81
CA GLN A 515 -21.83 -17.01 11.13
C GLN A 515 -20.59 -16.41 11.82
N ARG A 516 -20.63 -16.28 13.16
CA ARG A 516 -19.45 -15.86 13.94
C ARG A 516 -18.25 -16.79 13.74
N GLY A 517 -18.46 -18.11 13.76
CA GLY A 517 -17.41 -19.08 13.48
C GLY A 517 -16.76 -18.87 12.12
N VAL A 518 -17.56 -18.72 11.06
CA VAL A 518 -17.06 -18.49 9.69
C VAL A 518 -16.25 -17.19 9.57
N ALA A 519 -16.69 -16.11 10.23
CA ALA A 519 -16.01 -14.82 10.13
C ALA A 519 -14.78 -14.68 11.03
N LEU A 520 -14.78 -15.30 12.21
CA LEU A 520 -13.76 -15.07 13.23
C LEU A 520 -12.76 -16.22 13.36
N ASP A 521 -13.08 -17.43 12.87
CA ASP A 521 -12.22 -18.60 12.96
C ASP A 521 -11.84 -19.18 11.60
N TYR A 522 -10.53 -19.15 11.31
CA TYR A 522 -9.98 -19.63 10.04
C TYR A 522 -10.25 -21.11 9.78
N THR A 523 -10.33 -21.97 10.82
CA THR A 523 -10.60 -23.41 10.64
C THR A 523 -12.06 -23.68 10.28
N VAL A 524 -12.99 -22.93 10.88
CA VAL A 524 -14.42 -22.99 10.50
C VAL A 524 -14.59 -22.47 9.08
N ASN A 525 -13.92 -21.37 8.73
CA ASN A 525 -13.94 -20.83 7.38
C ASN A 525 -13.37 -21.82 6.34
N VAL A 526 -12.24 -22.48 6.64
CA VAL A 526 -11.66 -23.55 5.81
C VAL A 526 -12.66 -24.71 5.63
N ALA A 527 -13.32 -25.17 6.69
CA ALA A 527 -14.30 -26.25 6.61
C ALA A 527 -15.54 -25.85 5.78
N ALA A 528 -16.04 -24.62 5.95
CA ALA A 528 -17.14 -24.08 5.14
C ALA A 528 -16.74 -23.96 3.66
N SER A 529 -15.54 -23.47 3.38
CA SER A 529 -15.02 -23.36 2.01
C SER A 529 -14.86 -24.72 1.34
N LEU A 530 -14.36 -25.71 2.07
CA LEU A 530 -14.28 -27.11 1.60
C LEU A 530 -15.68 -27.69 1.34
N TYR A 531 -16.64 -27.40 2.21
CA TYR A 531 -18.03 -27.82 2.04
C TYR A 531 -18.64 -27.24 0.76
N ILE A 532 -18.49 -25.93 0.53
CA ILE A 532 -18.97 -25.25 -0.67
C ILE A 532 -18.30 -25.82 -1.92
N LEU A 533 -16.99 -26.03 -1.91
CA LEU A 533 -16.28 -26.59 -3.06
C LEU A 533 -16.72 -28.04 -3.37
N ALA A 534 -16.96 -28.85 -2.33
CA ALA A 534 -17.52 -30.20 -2.50
C ALA A 534 -18.95 -30.16 -3.05
N ASP A 535 -19.76 -29.22 -2.60
CA ASP A 535 -21.11 -28.98 -3.13
C ASP A 535 -21.05 -28.60 -4.61
N LYS A 536 -20.11 -27.72 -5.01
CA LYS A 536 -19.91 -27.34 -6.42
C LYS A 536 -19.44 -28.49 -7.31
N TRP A 537 -18.61 -29.38 -6.78
CA TRP A 537 -18.27 -30.64 -7.45
C TRP A 537 -19.52 -31.51 -7.61
N ASN A 538 -20.31 -31.71 -6.56
CA ASN A 538 -21.48 -32.58 -6.60
C ASN A 538 -22.58 -32.04 -7.51
N GLU A 539 -22.81 -30.72 -7.50
CA GLU A 539 -23.79 -30.02 -8.34
C GLU A 539 -23.54 -30.30 -9.84
N ILE A 540 -22.29 -30.23 -10.28
CA ILE A 540 -21.93 -30.54 -11.68
C ILE A 540 -21.91 -32.05 -11.99
N HIS A 541 -22.15 -32.92 -11.02
CA HIS A 541 -22.17 -34.39 -11.18
C HIS A 541 -23.56 -35.01 -10.99
N GLU A 542 -24.62 -34.20 -10.90
CA GLU A 542 -25.99 -34.72 -10.86
C GLU A 542 -26.34 -35.46 -12.17
N SER A 543 -27.13 -36.53 -12.08
CA SER A 543 -27.26 -37.55 -13.13
C SER A 543 -27.82 -37.07 -14.47
N ASP A 544 -28.52 -35.94 -14.50
CA ASP A 544 -29.07 -35.32 -15.70
C ASP A 544 -28.28 -34.10 -16.17
N GLN A 545 -27.26 -33.66 -15.42
CA GLN A 545 -26.47 -32.46 -15.69
C GLN A 545 -24.97 -32.62 -15.43
N THR A 546 -24.45 -33.85 -15.61
CA THR A 546 -23.05 -34.19 -15.35
C THR A 546 -22.09 -33.47 -16.30
N ILE A 547 -21.00 -32.90 -15.78
CA ILE A 547 -19.84 -32.36 -16.52
C ILE A 547 -18.57 -32.86 -15.84
N THR A 548 -17.85 -33.75 -16.52
CA THR A 548 -16.58 -34.34 -16.02
C THR A 548 -15.37 -33.80 -16.78
N ILE A 549 -14.20 -33.89 -16.18
CA ILE A 549 -12.93 -33.44 -16.76
C ILE A 549 -11.91 -34.60 -16.75
N ASN A 550 -11.20 -34.80 -17.86
CA ASN A 550 -10.28 -35.89 -18.13
C ASN A 550 -10.85 -37.26 -17.72
N ASP A 551 -10.23 -37.92 -16.75
CA ASP A 551 -10.65 -39.22 -16.21
C ASP A 551 -11.59 -39.12 -14.99
N ASP A 552 -11.98 -37.90 -14.61
CA ASP A 552 -12.88 -37.59 -13.50
C ASP A 552 -12.40 -38.04 -12.11
N ASP A 553 -11.11 -38.42 -12.00
CA ASP A 553 -10.50 -38.76 -10.72
C ASP A 553 -10.33 -37.49 -9.87
N ALA A 554 -11.13 -37.37 -8.80
CA ALA A 554 -11.11 -36.23 -7.88
C ALA A 554 -9.73 -35.99 -7.25
N SER A 555 -8.78 -36.94 -7.28
CA SER A 555 -7.42 -36.75 -6.78
C SER A 555 -6.51 -35.90 -7.69
N ARG A 556 -6.98 -35.54 -8.90
CA ARG A 556 -6.24 -34.75 -9.89
C ARG A 556 -6.64 -33.29 -9.84
N PRO A 557 -5.70 -32.34 -9.66
CA PRO A 557 -5.99 -30.90 -9.68
C PRO A 557 -6.81 -30.49 -10.90
N GLU A 558 -6.37 -30.86 -12.12
CA GLU A 558 -7.01 -30.46 -13.38
C GLU A 558 -8.49 -30.82 -13.47
N ASN A 559 -8.93 -31.86 -12.78
CA ASN A 559 -10.31 -32.32 -12.85
C ASN A 559 -11.27 -31.40 -12.09
N TRP A 560 -10.76 -30.51 -11.23
CA TRP A 560 -11.53 -29.52 -10.48
C TRP A 560 -11.89 -28.26 -11.28
N PHE A 561 -11.37 -28.10 -12.50
CA PHE A 561 -11.56 -26.92 -13.34
C PHE A 561 -13.03 -26.48 -13.47
N ALA A 562 -13.94 -27.42 -13.75
CA ALA A 562 -15.38 -27.14 -13.87
C ALA A 562 -16.03 -26.75 -12.54
N ALA A 563 -15.61 -27.37 -11.42
CA ALA A 563 -16.12 -27.04 -10.09
C ALA A 563 -15.63 -25.66 -9.62
N LEU A 564 -14.40 -25.26 -9.98
CA LEU A 564 -13.85 -23.93 -9.71
C LEU A 564 -14.56 -22.83 -10.51
N TRP A 565 -14.93 -23.12 -11.76
CA TRP A 565 -15.77 -22.22 -12.56
C TRP A 565 -17.13 -22.02 -11.89
N ASN A 566 -17.76 -23.11 -11.45
CA ASN A 566 -19.02 -23.07 -10.69
C ASN A 566 -18.85 -22.31 -9.36
N TYR A 567 -17.74 -22.49 -8.65
CA TYR A 567 -17.46 -21.79 -7.38
C TYR A 567 -17.54 -20.26 -7.51
N ASN A 568 -17.06 -19.70 -8.63
CA ASN A 568 -17.04 -18.24 -8.82
C ASN A 568 -18.35 -17.65 -9.37
N LEU A 569 -19.02 -18.33 -10.30
CA LEU A 569 -20.20 -17.79 -11.00
C LEU A 569 -21.53 -18.46 -10.64
N GLY A 570 -21.49 -19.62 -9.98
CA GLY A 570 -22.61 -20.54 -9.85
C GLY A 570 -22.84 -21.39 -11.10
N PHE A 571 -23.78 -22.34 -10.97
CA PHE A 571 -24.18 -23.26 -12.03
C PHE A 571 -25.59 -22.95 -12.52
N ASN A 572 -25.80 -23.04 -13.83
CA ASN A 572 -27.14 -22.91 -14.39
C ASN A 572 -27.75 -24.31 -14.50
N SER A 573 -28.62 -24.67 -13.54
CA SER A 573 -29.17 -26.02 -13.46
C SER A 573 -30.00 -26.39 -14.70
N ARG A 574 -29.99 -27.67 -15.06
CA ARG A 574 -30.82 -28.23 -16.14
C ARG A 574 -32.31 -28.11 -15.85
N SER A 575 -32.69 -28.12 -14.58
CA SER A 575 -34.07 -27.92 -14.14
C SER A 575 -34.60 -26.51 -14.48
N ASP A 576 -33.72 -25.51 -14.50
CA ASP A 576 -34.03 -24.13 -14.86
C ASP A 576 -33.80 -23.80 -16.34
N ALA A 577 -33.35 -24.77 -17.15
CA ALA A 577 -33.04 -24.55 -18.57
C ALA A 577 -34.20 -23.94 -19.36
N THR A 578 -35.44 -24.28 -19.01
CA THR A 578 -36.64 -23.70 -19.64
C THR A 578 -36.86 -22.22 -19.33
N LYS A 579 -36.39 -21.75 -18.16
CA LYS A 579 -36.43 -20.33 -17.75
C LYS A 579 -35.23 -19.57 -18.31
N ASN A 580 -34.06 -20.21 -18.28
CA ASN A 580 -32.78 -19.58 -18.60
C ASN A 580 -32.39 -19.73 -20.08
N GLY A 581 -33.11 -20.55 -20.85
CA GLY A 581 -32.84 -20.84 -22.26
C GLY A 581 -31.82 -21.95 -22.52
N ASN A 582 -30.87 -22.19 -21.60
CA ASN A 582 -29.95 -23.34 -21.59
C ASN A 582 -29.52 -23.70 -20.15
N TRP A 583 -28.57 -24.61 -19.98
CA TRP A 583 -27.96 -25.00 -18.69
C TRP A 583 -26.44 -25.20 -18.84
N GLY A 584 -25.72 -25.28 -17.72
CA GLY A 584 -24.27 -25.51 -17.68
C GLY A 584 -23.44 -24.34 -17.13
N LEU A 585 -22.13 -24.37 -17.42
CA LEU A 585 -21.16 -23.36 -17.02
C LEU A 585 -21.30 -22.10 -17.90
N GLY A 586 -21.46 -20.93 -17.26
CA GLY A 586 -21.78 -19.67 -17.93
C GLY A 586 -20.61 -19.04 -18.71
N TRP A 587 -20.91 -18.20 -19.71
CA TRP A 587 -19.95 -17.66 -20.69
C TRP A 587 -18.81 -16.81 -20.12
N TYR A 588 -19.01 -16.08 -19.02
CA TYR A 588 -18.01 -15.12 -18.51
C TYR A 588 -16.65 -15.78 -18.24
N ASN A 589 -16.59 -16.84 -17.43
CA ASN A 589 -15.35 -17.55 -17.13
C ASN A 589 -14.92 -18.53 -18.23
N ASN A 590 -15.55 -18.54 -19.42
CA ASN A 590 -15.07 -19.41 -20.48
C ASN A 590 -13.65 -19.00 -20.89
N PRO A 591 -12.65 -19.91 -20.91
CA PRO A 591 -11.29 -19.57 -21.31
C PRO A 591 -11.20 -18.89 -22.70
N ALA A 592 -12.12 -19.22 -23.60
CA ALA A 592 -12.24 -18.64 -24.95
C ALA A 592 -12.95 -17.28 -24.99
N ASN A 593 -13.45 -16.77 -23.86
CA ASN A 593 -14.09 -15.46 -23.78
C ASN A 593 -13.08 -14.35 -24.14
N PRO A 594 -13.38 -13.50 -25.15
CA PRO A 594 -12.45 -12.49 -25.63
C PRO A 594 -12.22 -11.31 -24.65
N ALA A 595 -12.93 -11.24 -23.52
CA ALA A 595 -12.58 -10.37 -22.40
C ALA A 595 -11.22 -10.73 -21.78
N PHE A 596 -10.81 -11.99 -21.87
CA PHE A 596 -9.50 -12.48 -21.43
C PHE A 596 -8.52 -12.58 -22.61
N LYS A 597 -7.22 -12.36 -22.34
CA LYS A 597 -6.18 -12.40 -23.37
C LYS A 597 -6.07 -13.83 -23.95
N GLN A 598 -6.22 -13.95 -25.27
CA GLN A 598 -6.40 -15.23 -25.96
C GLN A 598 -5.11 -16.03 -26.20
N ASP A 599 -3.97 -15.51 -25.78
CA ASP A 599 -2.64 -16.07 -25.98
C ASP A 599 -1.85 -16.22 -24.67
N ARG A 600 -2.56 -16.19 -23.53
CA ARG A 600 -1.98 -16.30 -22.20
C ARG A 600 -1.44 -17.72 -21.90
N LEU A 601 -0.29 -17.75 -21.22
CA LEU A 601 0.31 -18.94 -20.61
C LEU A 601 -0.47 -19.36 -19.34
N PRO A 602 -0.15 -20.48 -18.68
CA PRO A 602 -0.73 -20.79 -17.37
C PRO A 602 -0.34 -19.71 -16.36
N PHE A 603 -1.30 -19.28 -15.53
CA PHE A 603 -1.07 -18.22 -14.54
C PHE A 603 0.04 -18.62 -13.56
N MET A 604 0.99 -17.71 -13.33
CA MET A 604 2.15 -17.88 -12.46
C MET A 604 3.20 -18.90 -12.94
N ASP A 605 3.18 -19.30 -14.22
CA ASP A 605 4.19 -20.22 -14.77
C ASP A 605 5.59 -19.58 -14.88
N MET A 606 6.43 -19.88 -13.90
CA MET A 606 7.81 -19.38 -13.83
C MET A 606 8.84 -20.19 -14.62
N THR A 607 8.39 -21.18 -15.40
CA THR A 607 9.27 -22.12 -16.13
C THR A 607 9.32 -21.89 -17.63
N ALA A 608 8.32 -21.23 -18.22
CA ALA A 608 8.19 -21.07 -19.67
C ALA A 608 9.21 -20.09 -20.29
N ASP A 609 9.51 -18.97 -19.63
CA ASP A 609 10.48 -18.00 -20.15
C ASP A 609 11.26 -17.29 -19.02
N PRO A 610 12.57 -17.61 -18.83
CA PRO A 610 13.38 -16.98 -17.79
C PRO A 610 13.68 -15.49 -18.04
N THR A 611 13.38 -14.96 -19.23
CA THR A 611 13.52 -13.53 -19.57
C THR A 611 12.27 -12.71 -19.27
N ASN A 612 11.17 -13.36 -18.87
CA ASN A 612 9.84 -12.78 -18.77
C ASN A 612 9.22 -12.96 -17.36
N TRP A 613 10.04 -12.67 -16.34
CA TRP A 613 9.76 -12.75 -14.89
C TRP A 613 8.38 -12.15 -14.50
N PRO A 614 7.66 -12.69 -13.48
CA PRO A 614 6.21 -12.92 -13.47
C PRO A 614 5.35 -11.69 -13.74
N TRP A 615 5.14 -11.46 -15.03
CA TRP A 615 4.22 -10.48 -15.58
C TRP A 615 2.76 -10.77 -15.17
N ASP A 616 2.42 -12.05 -15.00
CA ASP A 616 1.09 -12.52 -14.63
C ASP A 616 0.56 -11.89 -13.34
N ALA A 617 1.41 -11.72 -12.31
CA ALA A 617 1.02 -11.12 -11.03
C ALA A 617 0.67 -9.62 -11.16
N ALA A 618 1.23 -8.94 -12.16
CA ALA A 618 0.88 -7.56 -12.49
C ALA A 618 -0.35 -7.46 -13.41
N HIS A 619 -0.74 -8.57 -14.05
CA HIS A 619 -1.84 -8.65 -15.01
C HIS A 619 -2.83 -9.80 -14.74
N PRO A 620 -3.26 -10.05 -13.49
CA PRO A 620 -4.14 -11.19 -13.17
C PRO A 620 -5.52 -11.07 -13.84
N GLU A 621 -5.90 -9.88 -14.27
CA GLU A 621 -7.13 -9.58 -15.02
C GLU A 621 -7.19 -10.25 -16.41
N TYR A 622 -6.08 -10.87 -16.85
CA TYR A 622 -5.98 -11.54 -18.15
C TYR A 622 -6.44 -13.00 -18.10
N TRP A 623 -6.63 -13.57 -16.89
CA TRP A 623 -7.03 -14.96 -16.67
C TRP A 623 -8.42 -15.06 -16.03
N PRO A 624 -9.25 -16.03 -16.44
CA PRO A 624 -10.47 -16.36 -15.70
C PRO A 624 -10.16 -16.95 -14.33
N TYR A 625 -11.16 -16.98 -13.45
CA TYR A 625 -10.99 -17.35 -12.05
C TYR A 625 -10.34 -18.73 -11.85
N GLU A 626 -10.84 -19.76 -12.53
CA GLU A 626 -10.38 -21.13 -12.38
C GLU A 626 -8.93 -21.33 -12.87
N GLU A 627 -8.50 -20.63 -13.93
CA GLU A 627 -7.10 -20.66 -14.36
C GLU A 627 -6.16 -20.03 -13.33
N LYS A 628 -6.62 -19.01 -12.58
CA LYS A 628 -5.81 -18.41 -11.50
C LYS A 628 -5.67 -19.33 -10.30
N VAL A 629 -6.76 -19.99 -9.90
CA VAL A 629 -6.74 -20.98 -8.81
C VAL A 629 -5.82 -22.15 -9.14
N GLU A 630 -5.94 -22.72 -10.35
CA GLU A 630 -5.04 -23.78 -10.82
C GLU A 630 -3.58 -23.29 -10.86
N GLY A 631 -3.36 -22.05 -11.28
CA GLY A 631 -2.04 -21.39 -11.22
C GLY A 631 -1.46 -21.39 -9.80
N TRP A 632 -2.24 -20.96 -8.80
CA TRP A 632 -1.79 -21.00 -7.40
C TRP A 632 -1.59 -22.42 -6.87
N ALA A 633 -2.43 -23.38 -7.29
CA ALA A 633 -2.25 -24.78 -6.94
C ALA A 633 -0.92 -25.34 -7.50
N ALA A 634 -0.52 -24.88 -8.70
CA ALA A 634 0.73 -25.27 -9.36
C ALA A 634 1.95 -24.51 -8.84
N TRP A 635 1.80 -23.23 -8.47
CA TRP A 635 2.86 -22.34 -7.98
C TRP A 635 2.34 -21.56 -6.76
N SER A 636 2.96 -21.75 -5.60
CA SER A 636 2.53 -21.13 -4.34
C SER A 636 2.61 -19.59 -4.37
N ILE A 637 1.87 -18.94 -3.47
CA ILE A 637 1.96 -17.49 -3.19
C ILE A 637 3.15 -17.18 -2.27
N ASP A 638 3.65 -15.93 -2.27
CA ASP A 638 4.53 -15.40 -1.23
C ASP A 638 3.71 -14.59 -0.21
N THR A 639 3.84 -14.92 1.06
CA THR A 639 3.14 -14.24 2.15
C THR A 639 3.98 -13.16 2.83
N GLY A 640 5.26 -13.02 2.49
CA GLY A 640 6.22 -12.12 3.13
C GLY A 640 6.68 -12.57 4.52
N PHE A 641 6.05 -13.59 5.10
CA PHE A 641 6.35 -14.08 6.43
C PHE A 641 6.72 -15.57 6.44
N SER A 642 7.71 -15.93 7.26
CA SER A 642 8.14 -17.32 7.45
C SER A 642 7.84 -17.77 8.88
N TYR A 643 7.28 -18.97 9.01
CA TYR A 643 7.00 -19.57 10.31
C TYR A 643 7.37 -21.05 10.34
N ALA A 644 7.83 -21.52 11.50
CA ALA A 644 7.90 -22.93 11.82
C ALA A 644 6.52 -23.48 12.25
N THR A 645 6.30 -24.80 12.21
CA THR A 645 5.07 -25.44 12.72
C THR A 645 4.77 -25.10 14.19
N SER A 646 5.81 -24.80 14.99
CA SER A 646 5.64 -24.36 16.38
C SER A 646 5.00 -22.97 16.51
N GLY A 647 4.86 -22.22 15.42
CA GLY A 647 4.44 -20.82 15.41
C GLY A 647 5.59 -19.83 15.58
N ARG A 648 6.86 -20.28 15.66
CA ARG A 648 8.01 -19.37 15.70
C ARG A 648 8.09 -18.59 14.40
N GLN A 649 8.13 -17.26 14.45
CA GLN A 649 8.50 -16.48 13.26
C GLN A 649 9.99 -16.67 12.98
N ASP A 650 10.31 -17.17 11.80
CA ASP A 650 11.67 -17.30 11.31
C ASP A 650 12.02 -16.01 10.55
N TRP A 651 13.18 -15.44 10.86
CA TRP A 651 13.64 -14.18 10.27
C TRP A 651 14.67 -14.42 9.16
N PRO A 652 14.86 -13.46 8.24
CA PRO A 652 15.88 -13.56 7.20
C PRO A 652 17.26 -13.94 7.77
N GLY A 653 17.92 -14.92 7.15
CA GLY A 653 19.21 -15.47 7.59
C GLY A 653 19.13 -16.66 8.55
N GLU A 654 17.94 -17.02 9.04
CA GLU A 654 17.75 -18.21 9.87
C GLU A 654 17.52 -19.49 9.05
N SER A 655 17.94 -20.63 9.60
CA SER A 655 17.67 -21.95 9.01
C SER A 655 16.17 -22.25 9.03
N GLY A 656 15.56 -22.48 7.85
CA GLY A 656 14.13 -22.73 7.70
C GLY A 656 13.31 -21.54 7.21
N TYR A 657 13.93 -20.36 7.01
CA TYR A 657 13.27 -19.21 6.42
C TYR A 657 12.72 -19.52 5.02
N ALA A 658 11.40 -19.51 4.87
CA ALA A 658 10.66 -19.72 3.63
C ALA A 658 9.31 -18.99 3.70
N THR A 659 9.07 -18.05 2.79
CA THR A 659 7.87 -17.20 2.78
C THR A 659 6.74 -17.71 1.87
N ALA A 660 6.98 -18.82 1.16
CA ALA A 660 5.96 -19.50 0.37
C ALA A 660 4.76 -19.89 1.26
N GLY A 661 3.55 -19.55 0.82
CA GLY A 661 2.34 -19.71 1.63
C GLY A 661 1.97 -21.16 1.91
N PHE A 662 2.27 -22.07 0.98
CA PHE A 662 2.00 -23.51 1.09
C PHE A 662 2.83 -24.33 0.09
N ARG A 663 2.87 -25.66 0.26
CA ARG A 663 3.44 -26.59 -0.72
C ARG A 663 2.53 -26.71 -1.94
N PRO A 664 2.99 -26.39 -3.16
CA PRO A 664 2.16 -26.56 -4.36
C PRO A 664 2.08 -28.03 -4.79
N ALA A 665 1.10 -28.36 -5.64
CA ALA A 665 0.97 -29.65 -6.31
C ALA A 665 2.20 -29.96 -7.19
N TRP A 666 2.38 -31.22 -7.58
CA TRP A 666 3.55 -31.66 -8.34
C TRP A 666 3.23 -32.45 -9.61
N TRP A 667 4.17 -32.40 -10.56
CA TRP A 667 4.12 -33.09 -11.86
C TRP A 667 5.48 -33.72 -12.19
N SER A 668 5.50 -34.69 -13.10
CA SER A 668 6.73 -35.35 -13.55
C SER A 668 7.60 -34.48 -14.44
N THR A 669 6.99 -33.58 -15.23
CA THR A 669 7.69 -32.65 -16.12
C THR A 669 7.09 -31.25 -16.06
N ASP A 670 7.90 -30.23 -16.37
CA ASP A 670 7.39 -28.85 -16.47
C ASP A 670 6.36 -28.71 -17.60
N ALA A 671 6.45 -29.52 -18.66
CA ALA A 671 5.46 -29.52 -19.74
C ALA A 671 4.09 -30.02 -19.25
N ASP A 672 4.08 -31.06 -18.44
CA ASP A 672 2.85 -31.57 -17.83
C ASP A 672 2.25 -30.55 -16.85
N ARG A 673 3.08 -29.90 -16.03
CA ARG A 673 2.64 -28.82 -15.15
C ARG A 673 2.03 -27.66 -15.93
N ARG A 674 2.64 -27.25 -17.04
CA ARG A 674 2.08 -26.20 -17.91
C ARG A 674 0.73 -26.58 -18.50
N ALA A 675 0.52 -27.86 -18.80
CA ALA A 675 -0.75 -28.37 -19.27
C ALA A 675 -1.84 -28.45 -18.17
N ILE A 676 -1.64 -27.88 -16.98
CA ILE A 676 -2.71 -27.66 -15.99
C ILE A 676 -3.79 -26.72 -16.55
N LYS A 677 -3.38 -25.74 -17.36
CA LYS A 677 -4.28 -24.89 -18.14
C LYS A 677 -4.76 -25.65 -19.39
N PRO A 678 -6.07 -25.70 -19.66
CA PRO A 678 -6.59 -26.34 -20.86
C PRO A 678 -6.27 -25.54 -22.14
N PRO A 679 -6.17 -26.19 -23.31
CA PRO A 679 -6.29 -25.51 -24.59
C PRO A 679 -7.62 -24.75 -24.72
N LEU A 680 -7.60 -23.61 -25.41
CA LEU A 680 -8.77 -22.71 -25.46
C LEU A 680 -10.00 -23.29 -26.19
N ASP A 681 -9.83 -24.26 -27.08
CA ASP A 681 -10.92 -24.95 -27.78
C ASP A 681 -11.61 -26.02 -26.93
N MET A 682 -11.07 -26.36 -25.75
CA MET A 682 -11.63 -27.44 -24.93
C MET A 682 -13.06 -27.14 -24.48
N PHE A 683 -13.36 -25.88 -24.12
CA PHE A 683 -14.69 -25.43 -23.68
C PHE A 683 -15.38 -24.53 -24.73
N CYS A 684 -14.85 -24.50 -25.95
CA CYS A 684 -15.43 -23.78 -27.07
C CYS A 684 -15.27 -24.61 -28.35
N ASN A 685 -16.25 -25.46 -28.60
CA ASN A 685 -16.27 -26.36 -29.75
C ASN A 685 -17.73 -26.67 -30.16
N THR A 686 -17.89 -27.53 -31.16
CA THR A 686 -19.19 -27.84 -31.78
C THR A 686 -20.27 -28.28 -30.78
N HIS A 687 -19.88 -28.72 -29.59
CA HIS A 687 -20.79 -29.20 -28.57
C HIS A 687 -21.59 -28.10 -27.86
N ASN A 688 -20.99 -26.94 -27.59
CA ASN A 688 -21.69 -25.76 -27.08
C ASN A 688 -21.88 -24.71 -28.18
N ASN A 689 -22.03 -25.14 -29.43
CA ASN A 689 -22.19 -24.28 -30.61
C ASN A 689 -21.09 -23.20 -30.75
N CYS A 690 -19.96 -23.37 -30.09
CA CYS A 690 -18.85 -22.42 -30.05
C CYS A 690 -17.77 -22.91 -31.00
N GLU A 691 -17.17 -22.06 -31.80
CA GLU A 691 -15.98 -22.46 -32.56
C GLU A 691 -14.95 -21.36 -32.36
N LEU A 692 -13.70 -21.71 -32.05
CA LEU A 692 -12.67 -20.67 -31.90
C LEU A 692 -12.54 -19.79 -33.15
N SER A 693 -12.75 -20.37 -34.34
CA SER A 693 -12.74 -19.64 -35.61
C SER A 693 -14.05 -18.89 -35.91
N ASN A 694 -15.07 -19.07 -35.10
CA ASN A 694 -16.37 -18.45 -35.25
C ASN A 694 -17.04 -18.31 -33.88
N LEU A 695 -16.37 -17.54 -33.01
CA LEU A 695 -16.85 -17.28 -31.66
C LEU A 695 -18.21 -16.57 -31.70
N PRO A 696 -19.02 -16.72 -30.64
CA PRO A 696 -20.42 -16.28 -30.60
C PRO A 696 -20.63 -14.85 -31.15
N HIS A 697 -21.51 -14.70 -32.13
CA HIS A 697 -22.05 -13.38 -32.54
C HIS A 697 -23.47 -13.25 -32.01
N CYS A 698 -23.58 -12.79 -30.77
CA CYS A 698 -24.87 -12.76 -30.09
C CYS A 698 -25.41 -11.36 -29.89
N PRO A 699 -26.49 -11.00 -30.62
CA PRO A 699 -27.17 -9.73 -30.42
C PRO A 699 -28.10 -9.75 -29.21
N ASP A 700 -28.41 -10.93 -28.65
CA ASP A 700 -29.39 -11.11 -27.58
C ASP A 700 -29.14 -12.31 -26.65
N ALA A 701 -29.98 -12.35 -25.60
CA ALA A 701 -30.11 -13.38 -24.58
C ALA A 701 -30.08 -14.82 -25.09
N ALA A 702 -30.94 -15.11 -26.07
CA ALA A 702 -31.24 -16.46 -26.51
C ALA A 702 -30.10 -17.04 -27.36
N CYS A 703 -29.23 -16.18 -27.88
CA CYS A 703 -28.00 -16.59 -28.54
C CYS A 703 -26.94 -17.02 -27.52
N TYR A 704 -26.63 -16.20 -26.52
CA TYR A 704 -25.51 -16.45 -25.61
C TYR A 704 -25.67 -17.70 -24.74
N THR A 705 -26.91 -18.06 -24.39
CA THR A 705 -27.20 -19.28 -23.62
C THR A 705 -26.78 -20.54 -24.39
N LYS A 706 -26.70 -20.51 -25.73
CA LYS A 706 -26.26 -21.64 -26.56
C LYS A 706 -24.79 -22.03 -26.36
N TYR A 707 -23.99 -21.18 -25.71
CA TYR A 707 -22.55 -21.32 -25.54
C TYR A 707 -22.13 -21.71 -24.12
N TRP A 708 -23.11 -21.91 -23.24
CA TRP A 708 -22.85 -22.51 -21.94
C TRP A 708 -22.29 -23.92 -22.13
N TRP A 709 -21.23 -24.23 -21.39
CA TRP A 709 -20.63 -25.55 -21.47
C TRP A 709 -21.44 -26.55 -20.67
N HIS A 710 -21.89 -27.63 -21.32
CA HIS A 710 -22.80 -28.61 -20.73
C HIS A 710 -22.54 -30.05 -21.21
N GLU A 711 -21.36 -30.31 -21.78
CA GLU A 711 -21.04 -31.66 -22.23
C GLU A 711 -20.65 -32.57 -21.08
N PRO A 712 -20.94 -33.88 -21.21
CA PRO A 712 -20.69 -34.84 -20.16
C PRO A 712 -19.21 -35.03 -19.81
N ASN A 713 -18.28 -34.78 -20.75
CA ASN A 713 -16.84 -34.89 -20.49
C ASN A 713 -16.01 -33.98 -21.40
N VAL A 714 -14.94 -33.39 -20.85
CA VAL A 714 -13.86 -32.70 -21.58
C VAL A 714 -12.54 -33.38 -21.28
N THR A 715 -11.68 -33.58 -22.27
CA THR A 715 -10.40 -34.26 -22.06
C THR A 715 -9.26 -33.53 -22.78
N TRP A 716 -8.24 -33.10 -22.02
CA TRP A 716 -6.92 -32.70 -22.56
C TRP A 716 -5.75 -33.52 -21.98
N LYS A 717 -5.98 -34.30 -20.92
CA LYS A 717 -5.05 -35.27 -20.31
C LYS A 717 -5.71 -36.64 -20.12
N LYS A 718 -5.94 -37.32 -21.24
CA LYS A 718 -6.80 -38.52 -21.38
C LYS A 718 -6.61 -39.66 -20.37
N ASP A 719 -5.39 -39.93 -19.93
CA ASP A 719 -5.10 -41.04 -19.00
C ASP A 719 -4.59 -40.55 -17.63
N CYS A 720 -4.60 -39.22 -17.41
CA CYS A 720 -4.11 -38.52 -16.22
C CYS A 720 -2.77 -38.98 -15.61
N VAL A 721 -1.93 -39.70 -16.36
CA VAL A 721 -0.52 -39.94 -16.03
C VAL A 721 0.27 -38.62 -16.01
N SER A 722 -0.14 -37.66 -16.84
CA SER A 722 0.40 -36.30 -16.90
C SER A 722 -0.38 -35.29 -16.04
N CYS A 723 -1.41 -35.72 -15.31
CA CYS A 723 -2.15 -34.84 -14.40
C CYS A 723 -1.33 -34.56 -13.14
N GLY A 724 -1.73 -33.52 -12.43
CA GLY A 724 -1.11 -33.12 -11.18
C GLY A 724 -1.35 -34.13 -10.08
N HIS A 725 -0.47 -34.09 -9.10
CA HIS A 725 -0.59 -34.88 -7.90
C HIS A 725 -0.57 -33.96 -6.69
N GLU A 726 -1.42 -34.30 -5.73
CA GLU A 726 -1.47 -33.61 -4.45
C GLU A 726 -0.12 -33.67 -3.74
N ASN A 727 0.20 -32.58 -3.05
CA ASN A 727 1.33 -32.46 -2.16
C ASN A 727 0.88 -31.94 -0.79
N ILE A 728 0.72 -32.85 0.16
CA ILE A 728 0.38 -32.54 1.55
C ILE A 728 1.65 -32.31 2.36
N LYS A 729 1.67 -31.23 3.15
CA LYS A 729 2.75 -30.96 4.09
C LYS A 729 2.62 -31.78 5.35
N TYR A 730 1.45 -31.77 5.97
CA TYR A 730 1.16 -32.47 7.23
C TYR A 730 0.64 -33.87 6.95
N GLN A 731 1.53 -34.74 6.44
CA GLN A 731 1.19 -36.10 5.99
C GLN A 731 0.64 -36.99 7.13
N THR A 732 1.04 -36.72 8.37
CA THR A 732 0.46 -37.33 9.58
C THR A 732 -0.49 -36.37 10.26
N LEU A 733 -1.52 -36.89 10.94
CA LEU A 733 -2.40 -36.08 11.76
C LEU A 733 -1.60 -35.47 12.92
N VAL A 734 -1.66 -34.15 13.05
CA VAL A 734 -0.95 -33.38 14.08
C VAL A 734 -1.90 -32.34 14.66
N ALA A 735 -1.61 -31.90 15.88
CA ALA A 735 -2.34 -30.80 16.51
C ALA A 735 -2.12 -29.48 15.75
N GLU A 736 -3.02 -28.53 15.96
CA GLU A 736 -2.99 -27.17 15.41
C GLU A 736 -1.60 -26.52 15.57
N PRO A 737 -1.00 -26.00 14.47
CA PRO A 737 0.25 -25.25 14.53
C PRO A 737 0.14 -24.02 15.42
N GLY A 738 1.29 -23.56 15.93
CA GLY A 738 1.33 -22.40 16.81
C GLY A 738 0.91 -21.10 16.10
N ARG A 739 0.24 -20.23 16.85
CA ARG A 739 -0.41 -18.99 16.37
C ARG A 739 0.53 -17.82 16.05
N GLY A 740 1.81 -18.04 15.81
CA GLY A 740 2.78 -16.94 15.74
C GLY A 740 3.28 -16.50 17.12
N TYR A 741 4.59 -16.52 17.33
CA TYR A 741 5.28 -15.91 18.48
C TYR A 741 6.67 -15.44 18.04
N ARG A 742 7.30 -14.60 18.87
CA ARG A 742 8.58 -13.94 18.54
C ARG A 742 8.42 -13.12 17.26
N LEU A 743 7.35 -12.33 17.22
CA LEU A 743 7.06 -11.46 16.10
C LEU A 743 8.09 -10.32 16.08
N GLN A 744 8.58 -9.96 14.90
CA GLN A 744 9.50 -8.83 14.72
C GLN A 744 8.85 -7.51 15.16
N HIS A 745 7.56 -7.36 14.87
CA HIS A 745 6.68 -6.27 15.30
C HIS A 745 5.33 -6.85 15.72
N GLY A 746 4.45 -6.07 16.33
CA GLY A 746 3.06 -6.46 16.62
C GLY A 746 2.86 -7.28 17.91
N THR A 747 3.92 -7.51 18.69
CA THR A 747 3.79 -8.16 20.01
C THR A 747 3.23 -7.15 21.02
N PRO A 748 2.10 -7.45 21.71
CA PRO A 748 1.50 -6.51 22.65
C PRO A 748 2.32 -6.33 23.92
N THR A 749 2.18 -5.18 24.57
CA THR A 749 2.78 -4.86 25.88
C THR A 749 1.67 -4.73 26.93
N CYS A 750 1.72 -5.51 28.01
CA CYS A 750 0.62 -5.54 28.97
C CYS A 750 0.82 -4.51 30.09
N SER A 751 -0.26 -3.97 30.65
CA SER A 751 -0.24 -3.00 31.76
C SER A 751 0.46 -3.51 33.01
N THR A 752 0.53 -4.83 33.23
CA THR A 752 1.36 -5.43 34.29
C THR A 752 2.85 -5.12 34.13
N ASP A 753 3.28 -4.86 32.90
CA ASP A 753 4.66 -4.54 32.58
C ASP A 753 4.93 -3.05 32.81
N ASN A 754 3.89 -2.19 32.73
CA ASN A 754 3.83 -0.74 32.98
C ASN A 754 5.15 0.04 32.82
N GLN A 755 5.94 -0.31 31.80
CA GLN A 755 7.22 0.32 31.57
C GLN A 755 6.97 1.70 30.94
N GLY A 756 7.52 2.73 31.57
CA GLY A 756 7.53 4.08 31.01
C GLY A 756 6.44 5.03 31.50
N LEU A 757 5.47 4.60 32.32
CA LEU A 757 4.55 5.53 33.00
C LEU A 757 4.91 5.69 34.49
N PRO A 758 4.77 6.91 35.05
CA PRO A 758 4.96 7.15 36.48
C PRO A 758 3.81 6.57 37.31
N SER A 759 4.11 6.17 38.54
CA SER A 759 3.11 5.63 39.47
C SER A 759 1.97 6.63 39.71
N GLY A 760 0.73 6.14 39.66
CA GLY A 760 -0.48 6.94 39.86
C GLY A 760 -0.95 7.74 38.64
N ALA A 761 -0.35 7.52 37.46
CA ALA A 761 -0.90 8.05 36.21
C ALA A 761 -2.33 7.52 35.97
N LEU A 762 -3.22 8.41 35.57
CA LEU A 762 -4.61 8.11 35.25
C LEU A 762 -4.70 7.79 33.76
N ILE A 763 -4.95 6.52 33.43
CA ILE A 763 -5.06 6.05 32.04
C ILE A 763 -6.51 6.18 31.58
N VAL A 764 -6.70 6.59 30.32
CA VAL A 764 -7.94 6.56 29.53
C VAL A 764 -7.70 5.67 28.31
N ASN A 765 -8.33 4.51 28.24
CA ASN A 765 -8.18 3.52 27.17
C ASN A 765 -9.01 3.87 25.93
N SER A 766 -8.61 3.38 24.75
CA SER A 766 -9.37 3.52 23.49
C SER A 766 -10.51 2.53 23.32
N VAL A 767 -10.81 1.74 24.36
CA VAL A 767 -11.91 0.76 24.38
C VAL A 767 -12.58 0.78 25.76
N PRO A 768 -13.85 0.33 25.88
CA PRO A 768 -14.54 0.28 27.16
C PRO A 768 -13.80 -0.50 28.26
N ASP A 769 -14.08 -0.17 29.52
CA ASP A 769 -13.58 -0.89 30.69
C ASP A 769 -13.81 -2.40 30.60
N ASN A 770 -12.79 -3.15 31.05
CA ASN A 770 -12.79 -4.61 31.10
C ASN A 770 -13.04 -5.27 29.74
N THR A 771 -12.76 -4.56 28.63
CA THR A 771 -12.76 -5.16 27.29
C THR A 771 -11.77 -6.31 27.28
N THR A 772 -12.22 -7.46 26.78
CA THR A 772 -11.32 -8.61 26.58
C THR A 772 -10.42 -8.30 25.40
N THR A 773 -9.12 -8.30 25.65
CA THR A 773 -8.09 -8.03 24.65
C THR A 773 -7.61 -9.37 24.10
N TYR A 774 -7.35 -9.40 22.80
CA TYR A 774 -7.10 -10.65 22.09
C TYR A 774 -5.61 -11.01 22.10
N SER A 775 -5.05 -11.02 23.31
CA SER A 775 -3.63 -11.21 23.56
C SER A 775 -3.40 -11.95 24.88
N SER A 776 -2.13 -12.05 25.29
CA SER A 776 -1.77 -12.49 26.65
C SER A 776 -2.08 -11.47 27.74
N CYS A 777 -2.48 -10.24 27.40
CA CYS A 777 -2.74 -9.18 28.37
C CYS A 777 -4.07 -9.34 29.13
N GLY A 778 -5.00 -10.15 28.62
CA GLY A 778 -6.27 -10.40 29.30
C GLY A 778 -7.27 -9.28 29.07
N THR A 779 -7.73 -8.60 30.10
CA THR A 779 -8.68 -7.48 29.97
C THR A 779 -7.99 -6.14 30.17
N THR A 780 -8.46 -5.07 29.52
CA THR A 780 -7.94 -3.70 29.71
C THR A 780 -8.07 -3.14 31.13
N GLY A 781 -8.80 -3.84 32.02
CA GLY A 781 -9.02 -3.40 33.39
C GLY A 781 -9.99 -2.21 33.48
N THR A 782 -9.97 -1.52 34.62
CA THR A 782 -10.82 -0.34 34.85
C THR A 782 -10.13 0.92 34.33
N ASP A 783 -10.89 1.74 33.60
CA ASP A 783 -10.39 2.97 33.01
C ASP A 783 -10.65 4.18 33.92
N ASN A 784 -9.90 5.27 33.75
CA ASN A 784 -10.15 6.51 34.49
C ASN A 784 -11.00 7.50 33.69
N GLY A 785 -11.60 7.09 32.57
CA GLY A 785 -12.34 7.97 31.67
C GLY A 785 -13.18 7.23 30.64
N SER A 786 -13.32 7.86 29.48
CA SER A 786 -14.05 7.32 28.33
C SER A 786 -13.42 7.77 27.02
N PHE A 787 -13.49 6.92 26.01
CA PHE A 787 -13.11 7.22 24.64
C PHE A 787 -14.31 7.13 23.70
N GLU A 788 -14.41 8.05 22.74
CA GLU A 788 -15.49 8.10 21.76
C GLU A 788 -14.95 8.51 20.38
N PHE A 789 -15.42 7.86 19.32
CA PHE A 789 -15.17 8.29 17.95
C PHE A 789 -16.19 9.33 17.49
N THR A 790 -15.84 10.10 16.47
CA THR A 790 -16.77 10.95 15.73
C THR A 790 -16.46 10.81 14.24
N PHE A 791 -17.50 10.51 13.45
CA PHE A 791 -17.45 10.36 12.01
C PHE A 791 -18.36 11.41 11.34
N ASN A 792 -17.93 11.92 10.19
CA ASN A 792 -18.75 12.80 9.36
C ASN A 792 -19.67 11.96 8.45
N SER A 793 -20.92 12.41 8.27
CA SER A 793 -21.85 11.77 7.32
C SER A 793 -21.54 12.17 5.88
N ASP A 794 -21.80 11.25 4.95
CA ASP A 794 -21.82 11.46 3.50
C ASP A 794 -22.83 12.53 2.99
N GLY A 795 -23.72 13.04 3.87
CA GLY A 795 -24.68 14.10 3.56
C GLY A 795 -25.95 13.66 2.84
N LEU A 796 -26.19 12.35 2.67
CA LEU A 796 -27.38 11.80 2.00
C LEU A 796 -28.57 11.59 2.96
N SER A 797 -29.81 11.58 2.44
CA SER A 797 -31.04 11.43 3.26
C SER A 797 -32.12 10.52 2.63
N GLY A 798 -32.64 9.54 3.39
CA GLY A 798 -33.64 8.53 3.01
C GLY A 798 -33.36 7.14 3.63
N PRO A 799 -34.13 6.08 3.31
CA PRO A 799 -33.95 4.76 3.91
C PRO A 799 -32.58 4.16 3.56
N GLY A 800 -31.73 3.89 4.57
CA GLY A 800 -30.34 3.48 4.37
C GLY A 800 -29.37 4.62 4.03
N LEU A 801 -29.68 5.88 4.36
CA LEU A 801 -28.84 7.06 4.09
C LEU A 801 -28.38 7.77 5.39
N GLY A 802 -27.38 8.67 5.26
CA GLY A 802 -26.62 9.25 6.38
C GLY A 802 -25.46 8.35 6.77
N GLN A 803 -24.72 7.86 5.78
CA GLN A 803 -23.69 6.84 5.96
C GLN A 803 -22.36 7.45 6.37
N TYR A 804 -21.52 6.66 7.03
CA TYR A 804 -20.25 7.08 7.60
C TYR A 804 -19.10 6.34 6.92
N GLU A 805 -18.72 6.79 5.72
CA GLU A 805 -17.71 6.12 4.88
C GLU A 805 -16.37 5.93 5.60
N ALA A 806 -15.99 6.88 6.47
CA ALA A 806 -14.80 6.81 7.32
C ALA A 806 -14.72 5.54 8.19
N LYS A 807 -15.84 4.90 8.54
CA LYS A 807 -15.83 3.62 9.27
C LYS A 807 -15.22 2.49 8.44
N GLY A 808 -15.32 2.60 7.12
CA GLY A 808 -14.68 1.68 6.19
C GLY A 808 -13.15 1.70 6.28
N ASP A 809 -12.60 2.83 6.71
CA ASP A 809 -11.17 3.15 6.87
C ASP A 809 -10.68 3.06 8.32
N LEU A 810 -11.56 2.70 9.26
CA LEU A 810 -11.20 2.45 10.66
C LEU A 810 -10.99 0.95 10.87
N TYR A 811 -9.89 0.60 11.52
CA TYR A 811 -9.49 -0.78 11.80
C TYR A 811 -9.06 -0.93 13.26
N GLN A 812 -9.13 -2.15 13.79
CA GLN A 812 -8.66 -2.50 15.14
C GLN A 812 -7.61 -3.59 15.08
N ILE A 813 -6.63 -3.58 15.99
CA ILE A 813 -5.56 -4.58 16.07
C ILE A 813 -5.42 -5.06 17.51
N GLY A 814 -5.36 -6.38 17.70
CA GLY A 814 -4.98 -7.07 18.93
C GLY A 814 -3.47 -7.01 19.17
N GLY A 815 -2.93 -5.79 19.31
CA GLY A 815 -1.51 -5.47 19.50
C GLY A 815 -1.36 -4.21 20.35
N GLY A 816 -0.19 -3.60 20.40
CA GLY A 816 -0.02 -2.35 21.17
C GLY A 816 -0.11 -2.52 22.69
N TYR A 817 -0.40 -1.44 23.41
CA TYR A 817 -0.57 -1.46 24.87
C TYR A 817 -1.88 -2.12 25.27
N ASP A 818 -1.81 -2.97 26.29
CA ASP A 818 -2.88 -3.86 26.74
C ASP A 818 -3.46 -4.76 25.64
N GLY A 819 -2.81 -4.87 24.48
CA GLY A 819 -3.26 -5.75 23.40
C GLY A 819 -4.49 -5.24 22.64
N HIS A 820 -4.68 -3.92 22.58
CA HIS A 820 -5.62 -3.29 21.65
C HIS A 820 -5.16 -1.90 21.17
N PHE A 821 -5.27 -1.62 19.87
CA PHE A 821 -5.31 -0.25 19.34
C PHE A 821 -6.20 -0.16 18.10
N TRP A 822 -6.59 1.06 17.73
CA TRP A 822 -7.23 1.36 16.45
C TRP A 822 -6.26 2.09 15.53
N TYR A 823 -6.44 1.98 14.21
CA TYR A 823 -5.75 2.86 13.25
C TYR A 823 -6.66 3.24 12.09
N ALA A 824 -6.32 4.35 11.43
CA ALA A 824 -6.90 4.81 10.18
C ALA A 824 -5.82 5.51 9.34
N HIS A 825 -6.07 5.70 8.04
CA HIS A 825 -5.09 6.34 7.17
C HIS A 825 -5.21 7.87 7.23
N THR A 826 -4.07 8.55 7.20
CA THR A 826 -3.97 10.02 7.27
C THR A 826 -4.38 10.71 5.98
N ARG A 827 -5.13 11.81 6.07
CA ARG A 827 -5.80 12.45 4.93
C ARG A 827 -5.76 13.97 5.01
N ASP A 828 -5.43 14.63 3.92
CA ASP A 828 -5.64 16.06 3.74
C ASP A 828 -7.07 16.35 3.22
N SER A 829 -7.39 17.63 3.02
CA SER A 829 -8.68 18.04 2.44
C SER A 829 -8.93 17.56 1.00
N ALA A 830 -7.87 17.36 0.20
CA ALA A 830 -7.99 16.86 -1.16
C ALA A 830 -8.31 15.36 -1.20
N HIS A 831 -7.95 14.63 -0.14
CA HIS A 831 -8.19 13.20 0.04
C HIS A 831 -9.34 12.90 1.03
N LEU A 832 -10.31 13.81 1.09
CA LEU A 832 -11.56 13.71 1.88
C LEU A 832 -11.38 13.75 3.41
N GLY A 833 -10.22 14.20 3.90
CA GLY A 833 -9.96 14.53 5.31
C GLY A 833 -10.35 15.98 5.67
N GLY A 834 -9.93 16.42 6.85
CA GLY A 834 -10.24 17.75 7.41
C GLY A 834 -11.54 17.79 8.21
N ASP A 835 -11.79 18.88 8.93
CA ASP A 835 -12.88 18.98 9.93
C ASP A 835 -14.27 18.50 9.47
N GLN A 836 -14.57 18.60 8.17
CA GLN A 836 -15.86 18.22 7.57
C GLN A 836 -15.72 17.15 6.48
N GLY A 837 -14.54 16.55 6.30
CA GLY A 837 -14.28 15.54 5.28
C GLY A 837 -14.99 14.21 5.61
N ALA A 838 -15.60 13.57 4.62
CA ALA A 838 -16.37 12.33 4.78
C ALA A 838 -15.53 11.11 5.22
N MET A 839 -14.21 11.17 5.03
CA MET A 839 -13.26 10.15 5.46
C MET A 839 -12.53 10.51 6.77
N THR A 840 -13.01 11.54 7.47
CA THR A 840 -12.40 12.00 8.71
C THR A 840 -12.85 11.14 9.87
N VAL A 841 -11.87 10.59 10.57
CA VAL A 841 -12.02 9.90 11.86
C VAL A 841 -11.45 10.81 12.93
N LYS A 842 -12.24 11.03 13.99
CA LYS A 842 -11.80 11.76 15.18
C LYS A 842 -12.02 10.92 16.42
N GLY A 843 -10.98 10.70 17.21
CA GLY A 843 -11.07 10.06 18.53
C GLY A 843 -10.95 11.10 19.64
N THR A 844 -11.75 10.95 20.70
CA THR A 844 -11.73 11.85 21.86
C THR A 844 -11.62 11.06 23.16
N TRP A 845 -10.52 11.25 23.89
CA TRP A 845 -10.35 10.77 25.26
C TRP A 845 -10.87 11.84 26.21
N THR A 846 -11.77 11.46 27.12
CA THR A 846 -12.27 12.33 28.21
C THR A 846 -11.92 11.68 29.54
N LEU A 847 -11.20 12.39 30.40
CA LEU A 847 -10.93 11.90 31.75
C LEU A 847 -12.23 11.92 32.58
N GLY A 848 -12.48 10.89 33.38
CA GLY A 848 -13.69 10.73 34.19
C GLY A 848 -13.76 11.62 35.44
N GLN A 849 -12.80 12.53 35.62
CA GLN A 849 -12.73 13.47 36.73
C GLN A 849 -12.20 14.83 36.29
N ASN A 850 -12.64 15.88 36.97
CA ASN A 850 -12.04 17.21 36.84
C ASN A 850 -10.59 17.19 37.34
N LEU A 851 -9.70 17.87 36.60
CA LEU A 851 -8.38 18.25 37.09
C LEU A 851 -8.32 19.78 37.15
N ASP A 852 -8.09 20.31 38.34
CA ASP A 852 -7.78 21.72 38.58
C ASP A 852 -6.33 21.79 39.06
N GLY A 853 -5.41 21.98 38.12
CA GLY A 853 -3.98 21.92 38.38
C GLY A 853 -3.15 21.40 37.21
N TRP A 854 -1.86 21.22 37.47
CA TRP A 854 -0.87 20.83 36.48
C TRP A 854 -0.85 19.31 36.28
N ALA A 855 -0.84 18.87 35.03
CA ALA A 855 -0.66 17.47 34.68
C ALA A 855 0.18 17.30 33.41
N ARG A 856 0.98 16.23 33.38
CA ARG A 856 1.66 15.75 32.19
C ARG A 856 0.75 14.79 31.43
N VAL A 857 0.71 14.92 30.11
CA VAL A 857 -0.11 14.10 29.22
C VAL A 857 0.78 13.20 28.38
N PHE A 858 0.46 11.91 28.33
CA PHE A 858 1.13 10.91 27.50
C PHE A 858 0.15 10.28 26.53
N VAL A 859 0.65 9.86 25.37
CA VAL A 859 -0.06 8.99 24.43
C VAL A 859 0.74 7.71 24.23
N GLN A 860 0.06 6.59 24.10
CA GLN A 860 0.70 5.33 23.77
C GLN A 860 0.85 5.20 22.25
N LEU A 861 2.01 4.80 21.77
CA LEU A 861 2.28 4.59 20.36
C LEU A 861 2.56 3.10 20.11
N PRO A 862 1.83 2.44 19.20
CA PRO A 862 2.08 1.06 18.83
C PRO A 862 3.30 0.95 17.91
N ASP A 863 3.89 -0.24 17.82
CA ASP A 863 5.00 -0.52 16.91
C ASP A 863 4.59 -0.71 15.44
N THR A 864 3.28 -0.80 15.18
CA THR A 864 2.63 -1.01 13.88
C THR A 864 1.42 -0.07 13.78
N GLY A 865 1.04 0.36 12.57
CA GLY A 865 -0.14 1.21 12.36
C GLY A 865 -0.04 2.64 12.87
N ALA A 866 1.18 3.19 12.99
CA ALA A 866 1.44 4.56 13.49
C ALA A 866 2.65 5.22 12.78
N GLN A 867 2.62 5.36 11.46
CA GLN A 867 3.77 5.85 10.69
C GLN A 867 3.72 7.36 10.42
N THR A 868 2.60 8.04 10.70
CA THR A 868 2.49 9.49 10.44
C THR A 868 3.52 10.31 11.21
N GLN A 869 4.03 11.35 10.55
CA GLN A 869 4.98 12.29 11.12
C GLN A 869 4.31 13.57 11.64
N GLN A 870 2.99 13.66 11.52
CA GLN A 870 2.17 14.85 11.80
C GLN A 870 0.90 14.54 12.60
N ALA A 871 0.91 13.54 13.48
CA ALA A 871 -0.27 13.24 14.30
C ALA A 871 -0.69 14.48 15.11
N HIS A 872 -1.89 14.99 14.84
CA HIS A 872 -2.40 16.24 15.42
C HIS A 872 -3.29 15.95 16.64
N TYR A 873 -2.75 16.25 17.82
CA TYR A 873 -3.48 16.19 19.08
C TYR A 873 -3.98 17.56 19.50
N VAL A 874 -5.22 17.64 19.98
CA VAL A 874 -5.78 18.85 20.59
C VAL A 874 -6.08 18.59 22.06
N ILE A 875 -5.36 19.27 22.96
CA ILE A 875 -5.50 19.17 24.40
C ILE A 875 -6.50 20.24 24.88
N ARG A 876 -7.63 19.80 25.42
CA ARG A 876 -8.74 20.67 25.85
C ARG A 876 -8.89 20.72 27.36
N GLY A 877 -9.56 21.78 27.83
CA GLY A 877 -9.79 22.02 29.26
C GLY A 877 -8.60 22.67 29.96
N VAL A 878 -7.66 23.20 29.18
CA VAL A 878 -6.45 23.90 29.63
C VAL A 878 -6.75 25.38 29.86
N ALA A 879 -6.08 25.98 30.84
CA ALA A 879 -6.15 27.40 31.11
C ALA A 879 -5.74 28.22 29.86
N GLY A 880 -6.57 29.19 29.49
CA GLY A 880 -6.32 30.04 28.32
C GLY A 880 -6.64 29.40 26.97
N GLY A 881 -7.40 28.30 26.94
CA GLY A 881 -7.92 27.68 25.72
C GLY A 881 -7.25 26.36 25.35
N ASP A 882 -7.65 25.80 24.22
CA ASP A 882 -7.11 24.55 23.71
C ASP A 882 -5.62 24.68 23.31
N ARG A 883 -4.92 23.55 23.21
CA ARG A 883 -3.53 23.48 22.77
C ARG A 883 -3.37 22.43 21.70
N ASP A 884 -2.84 22.83 20.55
CA ASP A 884 -2.44 21.93 19.48
C ASP A 884 -1.07 21.31 19.79
N ARG A 885 -0.89 20.05 19.42
CA ARG A 885 0.39 19.33 19.54
C ARG A 885 0.54 18.37 18.37
N TYR A 886 1.59 18.54 17.59
CA TYR A 886 1.96 17.62 16.51
C TYR A 886 3.10 16.70 16.94
N LEU A 887 2.96 15.41 16.65
CA LEU A 887 3.92 14.39 17.03
C LEU A 887 4.25 13.50 15.84
N ASN A 888 5.54 13.21 15.66
CA ASN A 888 5.99 12.12 14.81
C ASN A 888 5.81 10.79 15.57
N THR A 889 4.95 9.91 15.06
CA THR A 889 4.57 8.67 15.75
C THR A 889 5.38 7.45 15.33
N HIS A 890 6.29 7.59 14.36
CA HIS A 890 7.00 6.47 13.71
C HIS A 890 8.12 5.86 14.57
N TYR A 891 7.83 5.52 15.83
CA TYR A 891 8.80 4.96 16.78
C TYR A 891 9.17 3.50 16.52
N SER A 892 8.36 2.77 15.75
CA SER A 892 8.51 1.34 15.46
C SER A 892 8.66 0.45 16.71
N LYS A 893 8.12 0.92 17.85
CA LYS A 893 8.12 0.22 19.14
C LYS A 893 6.88 0.63 19.95
N ASN A 894 6.38 -0.29 20.77
CA ASN A 894 5.35 0.04 21.76
C ASN A 894 5.94 0.95 22.83
N THR A 895 5.48 2.21 22.92
CA THR A 895 6.05 3.18 23.85
C THR A 895 5.06 4.25 24.28
N TRP A 896 5.35 4.93 25.39
CA TRP A 896 4.59 6.11 25.84
C TRP A 896 5.35 7.36 25.45
N ALA A 897 4.74 8.22 24.64
CA ALA A 897 5.29 9.51 24.23
C ALA A 897 4.61 10.64 25.01
N GLU A 898 5.40 11.62 25.46
CA GLU A 898 4.89 12.81 26.16
C GLU A 898 4.35 13.83 25.15
N LEU A 899 3.10 14.25 25.32
CA LEU A 899 2.50 15.37 24.57
C LEU A 899 2.85 16.72 25.20
N GLY A 900 3.17 16.74 26.50
CA GLY A 900 3.63 17.92 27.24
C GLY A 900 2.93 18.08 28.60
N VAL A 901 3.26 19.18 29.28
CA VAL A 901 2.67 19.55 30.58
C VAL A 901 1.71 20.73 30.46
N TYR A 902 0.50 20.56 30.98
CA TYR A 902 -0.59 21.54 30.85
C TYR A 902 -1.26 21.85 32.18
N HIS A 903 -1.79 23.07 32.31
CA HIS A 903 -2.60 23.49 33.46
C HIS A 903 -4.09 23.32 33.16
N PHE A 904 -4.71 22.28 33.68
CA PHE A 904 -6.13 22.02 33.49
C PHE A 904 -6.98 22.80 34.49
N THR A 905 -8.13 23.29 34.03
CA THR A 905 -9.12 24.03 34.85
C THR A 905 -10.50 23.37 34.84
N SER A 906 -10.62 22.22 34.16
CA SER A 906 -11.87 21.48 33.98
C SER A 906 -11.56 20.00 33.76
N THR A 907 -12.55 19.23 33.31
CA THR A 907 -12.33 17.86 32.85
C THR A 907 -11.38 17.87 31.65
N PRO A 908 -10.19 17.23 31.72
CA PRO A 908 -9.29 17.09 30.59
C PRO A 908 -9.92 16.31 29.43
N LYS A 909 -9.68 16.77 28.21
CA LYS A 909 -9.90 15.97 27.01
C LYS A 909 -8.69 16.06 26.08
N VAL A 910 -8.45 15.00 25.34
CA VAL A 910 -7.50 15.00 24.22
C VAL A 910 -8.24 14.49 23.00
N GLU A 911 -8.04 15.15 21.87
CA GLU A 911 -8.60 14.75 20.58
C GLU A 911 -7.47 14.40 19.62
N LEU A 912 -7.67 13.39 18.79
CA LEU A 912 -6.80 13.06 17.66
C LEU A 912 -7.68 12.91 16.42
N THR A 913 -7.17 13.32 15.27
CA THR A 913 -7.81 13.08 13.96
C THR A 913 -6.83 12.37 13.03
N ASN A 914 -7.35 11.68 12.02
CA ASN A 914 -6.57 11.25 10.85
C ASN A 914 -6.31 12.38 9.85
N THR A 915 -6.62 13.63 10.16
CA THR A 915 -6.24 14.75 9.30
C THR A 915 -4.76 15.08 9.44
N ALA A 916 -4.03 15.10 8.33
CA ALA A 916 -2.65 15.57 8.23
C ALA A 916 -2.46 16.33 6.92
N ASP A 917 -1.55 17.31 6.92
CA ASP A 917 -1.36 18.19 5.75
C ASP A 917 -0.65 17.51 4.58
N ASP A 918 0.08 16.43 4.86
CA ASP A 918 0.68 15.54 3.85
C ASP A 918 -0.10 14.23 3.67
N GLY A 919 -1.31 14.13 4.25
CA GLY A 919 -2.10 12.91 4.24
C GLY A 919 -2.66 12.55 2.87
N THR A 920 -2.15 11.46 2.28
CA THR A 920 -2.59 10.89 0.99
C THR A 920 -3.35 9.56 1.13
N ALA A 921 -3.68 9.18 2.37
CA ALA A 921 -4.19 7.87 2.80
C ALA A 921 -3.20 6.70 2.68
N ASP A 922 -1.89 7.00 2.68
CA ASP A 922 -0.83 5.97 2.65
C ASP A 922 -0.24 5.68 4.04
N ASP A 923 -0.20 6.69 4.92
CA ASP A 923 0.37 6.59 6.28
C ASP A 923 -0.71 6.43 7.32
N ASP A 924 -0.49 5.60 8.33
CA ASP A 924 -1.46 5.34 9.40
C ASP A 924 -1.26 6.29 10.59
N VAL A 925 -2.38 6.60 11.23
CA VAL A 925 -2.45 7.19 12.57
C VAL A 925 -3.14 6.23 13.53
N ALA A 926 -2.59 6.06 14.73
CA ALA A 926 -3.14 5.16 15.74
C ALA A 926 -3.94 5.89 16.83
N PHE A 927 -5.10 5.34 17.19
CA PHE A 927 -5.89 5.74 18.37
C PHE A 927 -5.73 4.68 19.47
N THR A 928 -5.04 5.04 20.54
CA THR A 928 -4.59 4.15 21.62
C THR A 928 -5.02 4.67 23.00
N SER A 929 -4.32 4.31 24.07
CA SER A 929 -4.54 4.87 25.41
C SER A 929 -3.79 6.19 25.63
N ILE A 930 -4.39 7.07 26.45
CA ILE A 930 -3.78 8.31 26.94
C ILE A 930 -3.62 8.26 28.46
N ALA A 931 -2.57 8.86 29.01
CA ALA A 931 -2.35 8.92 30.44
C ALA A 931 -2.14 10.34 30.95
N PHE A 932 -2.67 10.63 32.15
CA PHE A 932 -2.51 11.90 32.86
C PHE A 932 -1.75 11.69 34.17
N GLN A 933 -0.54 12.23 34.27
CA GLN A 933 0.21 12.28 35.52
C GLN A 933 -0.05 13.62 36.22
N LYS A 934 -0.72 13.59 37.37
CA LYS A 934 -0.90 14.78 38.21
C LYS A 934 0.46 15.26 38.74
N LEU A 935 0.72 16.55 38.63
CA LEU A 935 1.92 17.19 39.14
C LEU A 935 1.60 18.01 40.40
N PRO A 936 2.55 18.14 41.35
CA PRO A 936 2.35 18.95 42.57
C PRO A 936 2.22 20.46 42.29
N GLY A 937 2.59 20.91 41.09
CA GLY A 937 2.53 22.30 40.64
C GLY A 937 3.14 22.45 39.24
N LYS A 938 3.26 23.69 38.76
CA LYS A 938 3.95 24.01 37.50
C LYS A 938 5.40 23.51 37.58
N PRO A 939 5.91 22.75 36.60
CA PRO A 939 7.34 22.46 36.51
C PRO A 939 8.14 23.76 36.55
N LYS A 940 9.29 23.70 37.22
CA LYS A 940 10.19 24.86 37.27
C LYS A 940 10.83 25.11 35.90
N HIS A 941 11.01 24.08 35.09
CA HIS A 941 11.62 24.23 33.78
C HIS A 941 10.70 23.61 32.72
N LEU A 942 10.00 24.44 31.95
CA LEU A 942 9.32 24.02 30.73
C LEU A 942 10.20 24.43 29.56
N ILE A 943 10.89 23.46 28.98
CA ILE A 943 12.00 23.66 28.07
C ILE A 943 11.61 23.19 26.69
N VAL A 944 11.93 23.99 25.69
CA VAL A 944 11.86 23.60 24.29
C VAL A 944 13.24 23.66 23.67
N ALA A 945 13.72 22.54 23.14
CA ALA A 945 14.88 22.48 22.26
C ALA A 945 14.42 22.61 20.81
N MET A 946 14.95 23.63 20.13
CA MET A 946 14.69 23.96 18.73
C MET A 946 16.02 24.11 18.01
N GLY A 947 16.03 23.95 16.69
CA GLY A 947 17.21 24.19 15.88
C GLY A 947 17.57 23.08 14.91
N ASP A 948 18.80 23.16 14.43
CA ASP A 948 19.38 22.29 13.42
C ASP A 948 20.12 21.05 13.98
N SER A 949 20.99 20.46 13.15
CA SER A 949 21.79 19.27 13.43
C SER A 949 22.68 19.38 14.67
N TYR A 950 23.19 20.58 14.99
CA TYR A 950 24.02 20.77 16.18
C TYR A 950 23.20 20.64 17.47
N SER A 951 21.89 20.95 17.43
CA SER A 951 20.97 20.74 18.56
C SER A 951 20.31 19.36 18.55
N SER A 952 20.07 18.77 17.38
CA SER A 952 19.61 17.37 17.29
C SER A 952 20.65 16.40 17.83
N GLY A 953 21.94 16.76 17.77
CA GLY A 953 23.04 15.92 18.21
C GLY A 953 23.52 14.98 17.12
N GLU A 954 23.37 15.36 15.84
CA GLU A 954 24.03 14.73 14.71
C GLU A 954 25.52 14.51 15.02
N GLY A 955 26.06 13.33 14.73
CA GLY A 955 27.44 12.96 15.02
C GLY A 955 27.71 12.41 16.44
N ALA A 956 26.71 12.43 17.33
CA ALA A 956 26.82 11.88 18.68
C ALA A 956 26.25 10.46 18.85
N GLY A 957 25.74 9.85 17.77
CA GLY A 957 25.17 8.49 17.75
C GLY A 957 23.86 8.37 18.54
N ASP A 958 23.34 7.15 18.68
CA ASP A 958 22.14 6.83 19.47
C ASP A 958 20.92 7.71 19.12
N TYR A 959 20.58 7.78 17.83
CA TYR A 959 19.43 8.53 17.32
C TYR A 959 18.11 7.84 17.67
N SER A 960 17.08 8.65 17.92
CA SER A 960 15.74 8.12 18.17
C SER A 960 15.14 7.56 16.87
N PRO A 961 14.54 6.35 16.91
CA PRO A 961 14.11 5.65 15.69
C PRO A 961 13.18 6.46 14.79
N GLU A 962 12.27 7.24 15.38
CA GLU A 962 11.32 8.07 14.64
C GLU A 962 11.99 9.21 13.86
N SER A 963 13.22 9.56 14.22
CA SER A 963 13.99 10.64 13.58
C SER A 963 15.14 10.13 12.70
N ASP A 964 15.32 8.80 12.61
CA ASP A 964 16.42 8.14 11.90
C ASP A 964 15.92 6.87 11.22
N THR A 965 15.05 7.03 10.22
CA THR A 965 14.30 5.93 9.61
C THR A 965 13.94 6.17 8.16
N SER A 966 13.69 5.08 7.44
CA SER A 966 12.95 5.01 6.19
C SER A 966 13.63 5.75 5.04
N HIS A 967 14.98 5.77 5.02
CA HIS A 967 15.74 6.33 3.90
C HIS A 967 15.30 5.74 2.57
N GLY A 968 15.28 6.61 1.55
CA GLY A 968 14.90 6.26 0.19
C GLY A 968 13.39 6.10 -0.02
N THR A 969 12.57 6.43 0.99
CA THR A 969 11.10 6.41 0.89
C THR A 969 10.50 7.81 1.08
N ASN A 970 9.20 7.94 0.79
CA ASN A 970 8.40 9.12 1.12
C ASN A 970 8.18 9.34 2.63
N ARG A 971 8.66 8.44 3.49
CA ARG A 971 8.64 8.53 4.97
C ARG A 971 10.01 8.80 5.56
N TRP A 972 10.99 9.15 4.71
CA TRP A 972 12.36 9.33 5.17
C TRP A 972 12.41 10.45 6.20
N ASN A 973 12.88 10.10 7.40
CA ASN A 973 13.18 11.04 8.46
C ASN A 973 14.65 10.95 8.85
N ALA A 974 15.36 12.07 8.68
CA ALA A 974 16.73 12.23 9.13
C ALA A 974 16.89 13.46 10.01
N CYS A 975 15.90 13.78 10.84
CA CYS A 975 16.06 14.79 11.88
C CYS A 975 17.13 14.38 12.92
N ARG A 976 17.37 13.07 13.08
CA ARG A 976 18.47 12.43 13.80
C ARG A 976 18.70 13.06 15.18
N ARG A 977 17.67 12.95 16.02
CA ARG A 977 17.67 13.42 17.41
C ARG A 977 18.35 12.39 18.30
N SER A 978 19.54 12.73 18.78
CA SER A 978 20.36 11.88 19.62
C SER A 978 19.97 12.00 21.10
N VAL A 979 19.99 10.87 21.82
CA VAL A 979 19.94 10.86 23.29
C VAL A 979 21.16 11.56 23.92
N ASN A 980 22.25 11.68 23.15
CA ASN A 980 23.48 12.35 23.51
C ASN A 980 23.53 13.83 23.05
N SER A 981 22.41 14.39 22.57
CA SER A 981 22.30 15.82 22.25
C SER A 981 22.63 16.71 23.45
N TRP A 982 23.23 17.87 23.19
CA TRP A 982 23.71 18.73 24.28
C TRP A 982 22.56 19.26 25.14
N GLY A 983 21.38 19.54 24.56
CA GLY A 983 20.20 19.97 25.31
C GLY A 983 19.76 18.96 26.37
N ARG A 984 19.91 17.65 26.09
CA ARG A 984 19.65 16.58 27.06
C ARG A 984 20.72 16.46 28.14
N LYS A 985 21.93 16.97 27.90
CA LYS A 985 23.06 16.91 28.85
C LYS A 985 23.16 18.12 29.77
N VAL A 986 22.46 19.21 29.48
CA VAL A 986 22.40 20.42 30.33
C VAL A 986 21.98 20.07 31.75
N ILE A 987 22.69 20.59 32.75
CA ILE A 987 22.31 20.55 34.16
C ILE A 987 21.66 21.89 34.51
N LEU A 988 20.35 21.87 34.68
CA LEU A 988 19.56 23.08 34.92
C LEU A 988 19.83 23.66 36.32
N PRO A 989 19.68 24.99 36.49
CA PRO A 989 19.80 25.62 37.80
C PRO A 989 18.92 24.96 38.86
N ASP A 990 19.53 24.68 40.02
CA ASP A 990 18.92 24.00 41.17
C ASP A 990 18.51 22.52 40.91
N GLN A 991 19.04 21.88 39.86
CA GLN A 991 18.95 20.44 39.63
C GLN A 991 20.34 19.77 39.78
N SER A 992 20.36 18.47 40.11
CA SER A 992 21.59 17.67 40.23
C SER A 992 21.79 16.63 39.13
N SER A 993 20.78 16.47 38.25
CA SER A 993 20.77 15.52 37.14
C SER A 993 20.61 16.27 35.83
N THR A 994 21.02 15.65 34.72
CA THR A 994 20.87 16.24 33.39
C THR A 994 19.39 16.35 33.00
N THR A 995 19.08 17.28 32.10
CA THR A 995 17.74 17.52 31.57
C THR A 995 17.12 16.24 31.00
N GLY A 996 17.87 15.46 30.21
CA GLY A 996 17.43 14.18 29.65
C GLY A 996 17.12 13.15 30.73
N SER A 997 17.97 13.03 31.75
CA SER A 997 17.72 12.10 32.87
C SER A 997 16.47 12.49 33.68
N LEU A 998 16.18 13.78 33.82
CA LEU A 998 14.98 14.26 34.51
C LEU A 998 13.72 14.03 33.66
N ALA A 999 13.81 14.24 32.34
CA ALA A 999 12.72 14.00 31.40
C ALA A 999 12.38 12.50 31.33
N ASP A 1000 13.38 11.64 31.12
CA ASP A 1000 13.18 10.18 31.05
C ASP A 1000 12.68 9.59 32.39
N GLY A 1001 13.00 10.27 33.51
CA GLY A 1001 12.52 9.95 34.84
C GLY A 1001 11.16 10.58 35.20
N HIS A 1002 10.51 11.29 34.27
CA HIS A 1002 9.21 11.97 34.47
C HIS A 1002 9.19 12.92 35.67
N SER A 1003 10.30 13.61 35.93
CA SER A 1003 10.46 14.53 37.06
C SER A 1003 9.34 15.59 37.07
N SER A 1004 8.84 15.95 38.25
CA SER A 1004 7.90 17.06 38.39
C SER A 1004 8.55 18.43 38.20
N SER A 1005 9.88 18.51 38.15
CA SER A 1005 10.62 19.77 38.00
C SER A 1005 10.83 20.21 36.54
N VAL A 1006 10.72 19.29 35.57
CA VAL A 1006 11.09 19.51 34.16
C VAL A 1006 10.01 18.98 33.21
N ASP A 1007 9.67 19.77 32.20
CA ASP A 1007 9.10 19.34 30.92
C ASP A 1007 10.13 19.66 29.84
N PHE A 1008 10.50 18.69 29.00
CA PHE A 1008 11.51 18.87 27.94
C PHE A 1008 10.97 18.37 26.61
N GLN A 1009 10.66 19.32 25.72
CA GLN A 1009 10.16 19.06 24.37
C GLN A 1009 11.28 19.31 23.36
N ASN A 1010 11.54 18.34 22.48
CA ASN A 1010 12.62 18.44 21.48
C ASN A 1010 12.07 18.29 20.06
N VAL A 1011 12.16 19.37 19.28
CA VAL A 1011 11.72 19.43 17.87
C VAL A 1011 12.88 19.78 16.93
N THR A 1012 14.11 19.64 17.40
CA THR A 1012 15.31 19.85 16.58
C THR A 1012 15.35 18.88 15.39
N CYS A 1013 15.96 19.32 14.29
CA CYS A 1013 16.03 18.51 13.08
C CYS A 1013 17.31 18.79 12.28
N SER A 1014 18.07 17.73 11.97
CA SER A 1014 19.27 17.82 11.13
C SER A 1014 18.95 18.44 9.76
N GLY A 1015 19.78 19.40 9.34
CA GLY A 1015 19.60 20.13 8.08
C GLY A 1015 18.61 21.31 8.13
N ALA A 1016 17.97 21.59 9.28
CA ALA A 1016 16.98 22.67 9.39
C ALA A 1016 17.57 24.05 9.07
N LYS A 1017 16.79 24.84 8.34
CA LYS A 1017 17.02 26.26 8.01
C LYS A 1017 16.02 27.13 8.78
N THR A 1018 16.31 28.43 8.94
CA THR A 1018 15.45 29.34 9.72
C THR A 1018 13.96 29.29 9.32
N TRP A 1019 13.66 29.26 8.02
CA TRP A 1019 12.29 29.20 7.50
C TRP A 1019 11.55 27.87 7.78
N GLN A 1020 12.25 26.79 8.13
CA GLN A 1020 11.63 25.52 8.58
C GLN A 1020 11.26 25.54 10.07
N LEU A 1021 11.69 26.58 10.79
CA LEU A 1021 11.29 26.83 12.17
C LEU A 1021 10.14 27.84 12.27
N THR A 1022 9.93 28.69 11.26
CA THR A 1022 8.87 29.71 11.26
C THR A 1022 7.47 29.12 11.11
N GLY A 1023 6.44 29.85 11.55
CA GLY A 1023 5.05 29.40 11.41
C GLY A 1023 4.53 29.43 9.97
N GLY A 1024 3.58 28.55 9.67
CA GLY A 1024 2.96 28.32 8.37
C GLY A 1024 3.27 26.95 7.78
N ASP A 1025 2.48 26.56 6.78
CA ASP A 1025 2.67 25.27 6.13
C ASP A 1025 3.82 25.34 5.11
N PRO A 1026 4.70 24.32 5.08
CA PRO A 1026 5.77 24.27 4.09
C PRO A 1026 5.18 24.15 2.69
N SER A 1027 5.79 24.84 1.72
CA SER A 1027 5.37 24.74 0.31
C SER A 1027 5.56 23.35 -0.29
N SER A 1028 6.38 22.51 0.34
CA SER A 1028 6.63 21.12 -0.03
C SER A 1028 7.09 20.32 1.19
N TRP A 1029 6.41 19.21 1.46
CA TRP A 1029 6.79 18.24 2.49
C TRP A 1029 8.01 17.40 2.07
N GLY A 1030 8.65 16.76 3.05
CA GLY A 1030 9.81 15.88 2.81
C GLY A 1030 11.15 16.55 2.52
N LEU A 1031 11.27 17.87 2.74
CA LEU A 1031 12.56 18.55 2.59
C LEU A 1031 13.52 18.23 3.74
N MET A 1032 14.82 18.16 3.42
CA MET A 1032 15.88 18.10 4.43
C MET A 1032 15.73 19.25 5.42
N GLY A 1033 15.71 18.94 6.71
CA GLY A 1033 15.52 19.91 7.79
C GLY A 1033 14.13 19.95 8.41
N ASN A 1034 13.16 19.24 7.83
CA ASN A 1034 11.89 18.93 8.50
C ASN A 1034 11.37 17.52 8.21
N TYR A 1035 11.68 16.93 7.04
CA TYR A 1035 11.41 15.53 6.71
C TYR A 1035 9.98 15.08 7.03
N HIS A 1036 8.96 15.79 6.53
CA HIS A 1036 7.53 15.53 6.84
C HIS A 1036 7.07 15.85 8.27
N GLU A 1037 7.96 16.25 9.18
CA GLU A 1037 7.52 16.87 10.44
C GLU A 1037 7.05 18.31 10.21
N LYS A 1038 6.09 18.75 11.02
CA LYS A 1038 5.63 20.14 11.10
C LYS A 1038 6.78 21.10 11.40
N THR A 1039 6.62 22.37 11.01
CA THR A 1039 7.59 23.40 11.39
C THR A 1039 7.74 23.45 12.90
N GLN A 1040 8.92 23.80 13.38
CA GLN A 1040 9.20 23.67 14.82
C GLN A 1040 8.30 24.59 15.67
N ILE A 1041 7.93 25.78 15.17
CA ILE A 1041 6.93 26.65 15.84
C ILE A 1041 5.54 26.02 15.84
N ASP A 1042 5.07 25.48 14.70
CA ASP A 1042 3.71 24.95 14.59
C ASP A 1042 3.53 23.57 15.23
N SER A 1043 4.63 22.91 15.62
CA SER A 1043 4.60 21.63 16.33
C SER A 1043 3.82 21.66 17.66
N GLY A 1044 3.50 22.85 18.18
CA GLY A 1044 2.71 23.05 19.39
C GLY A 1044 3.49 22.96 20.71
N VAL A 1045 4.82 22.88 20.65
CA VAL A 1045 5.68 22.81 21.86
C VAL A 1045 5.83 24.13 22.60
N LEU A 1046 5.67 25.26 21.91
CA LEU A 1046 5.81 26.59 22.50
C LEU A 1046 4.49 27.05 23.10
N SER A 1047 4.55 27.68 24.27
CA SER A 1047 3.39 28.32 24.88
C SER A 1047 3.80 29.48 25.79
N SER A 1048 2.81 30.20 26.30
CA SER A 1048 3.02 31.17 27.38
C SER A 1048 3.59 30.55 28.66
N ASP A 1049 3.57 29.23 28.81
CA ASP A 1049 4.12 28.56 29.99
C ASP A 1049 5.59 28.16 29.85
N THR A 1050 6.13 28.14 28.63
CA THR A 1050 7.54 27.87 28.34
C THR A 1050 8.45 28.82 29.11
N THR A 1051 9.47 28.28 29.79
CA THR A 1051 10.43 29.05 30.59
C THR A 1051 11.78 29.20 29.89
N LEU A 1052 12.16 28.27 29.03
CA LEU A 1052 13.44 28.27 28.32
C LEU A 1052 13.31 27.72 26.90
N VAL A 1053 13.90 28.43 25.93
CA VAL A 1053 14.12 27.93 24.57
C VAL A 1053 15.61 27.80 24.32
N MET A 1054 16.06 26.60 23.96
CA MET A 1054 17.42 26.27 23.57
C MET A 1054 17.49 26.23 22.03
N LEU A 1055 18.34 27.04 21.39
CA LEU A 1055 18.32 27.23 19.93
C LEU A 1055 19.73 27.21 19.30
N THR A 1056 19.95 26.38 18.27
CA THR A 1056 21.01 26.56 17.25
C THR A 1056 20.38 26.70 15.87
N ILE A 1057 20.69 27.76 15.13
CA ILE A 1057 20.19 27.93 13.75
C ILE A 1057 21.05 28.92 12.97
N GLY A 1058 20.92 28.92 11.64
CA GLY A 1058 21.61 29.85 10.73
C GLY A 1058 22.74 29.23 9.91
N GLY A 1059 23.25 28.06 10.31
CA GLY A 1059 24.36 27.39 9.61
C GLY A 1059 23.97 26.86 8.22
N ASN A 1060 22.77 26.30 8.08
CA ASN A 1060 22.28 25.70 6.83
C ASN A 1060 21.68 26.72 5.85
N ASP A 1061 21.39 27.94 6.32
CA ASP A 1061 20.73 28.97 5.53
C ASP A 1061 21.57 29.41 4.32
N GLY A 1062 20.93 29.48 3.15
CA GLY A 1062 21.60 29.74 1.87
C GLY A 1062 22.63 28.68 1.44
N ASP A 1063 22.58 27.49 2.05
CA ASP A 1063 23.57 26.40 1.93
C ASP A 1063 24.99 26.88 2.27
N ASN A 1064 25.11 27.87 3.16
CA ASN A 1064 26.32 28.65 3.32
C ASN A 1064 27.46 27.84 3.96
N PHE A 1065 27.22 27.30 5.17
CA PHE A 1065 28.24 26.55 5.89
C PHE A 1065 28.58 25.22 5.21
N THR A 1066 27.58 24.51 4.69
CA THR A 1066 27.77 23.27 3.93
C THR A 1066 28.65 23.48 2.70
N ASN A 1067 28.45 24.57 1.96
CA ASN A 1067 29.33 24.93 0.83
C ASN A 1067 30.71 25.40 1.30
N ALA A 1068 30.83 26.08 2.44
CA ALA A 1068 32.11 26.48 3.01
C ALA A 1068 32.96 25.25 3.39
N VAL A 1069 32.38 24.27 4.09
CA VAL A 1069 33.04 23.01 4.43
C VAL A 1069 33.45 22.24 3.18
N LYS A 1070 32.54 22.08 2.21
CA LYS A 1070 32.83 21.41 0.94
C LYS A 1070 33.99 22.07 0.19
N ASN A 1071 33.94 23.38 0.01
CA ASN A 1071 34.92 24.08 -0.81
C ASN A 1071 36.26 24.27 -0.08
N CYS A 1072 36.25 24.66 1.20
CA CYS A 1072 37.46 24.95 1.96
C CYS A 1072 38.15 23.69 2.53
N TYR A 1073 37.38 22.71 2.99
CA TYR A 1073 37.92 21.50 3.63
C TYR A 1073 38.05 20.33 2.65
N VAL A 1074 37.01 20.04 1.87
CA VAL A 1074 36.98 18.84 1.00
C VAL A 1074 37.70 19.09 -0.33
N ILE A 1075 37.47 20.25 -0.96
CA ILE A 1075 38.07 20.62 -2.26
C ILE A 1075 39.39 21.40 -2.08
N GLY A 1076 39.51 22.19 -1.02
CA GLY A 1076 40.68 23.04 -0.75
C GLY A 1076 40.74 24.33 -1.56
N VAL A 1077 39.62 24.79 -2.13
CA VAL A 1077 39.51 26.03 -2.92
C VAL A 1077 38.35 26.87 -2.38
N CYS A 1078 38.62 27.98 -1.70
CA CYS A 1078 37.56 28.89 -1.27
C CYS A 1078 38.00 30.35 -1.10
N ASP A 1079 37.05 31.28 -1.23
CA ASP A 1079 37.21 32.71 -0.92
C ASP A 1079 36.22 33.09 0.19
N ARG A 1080 36.71 33.74 1.26
CA ARG A 1080 35.90 34.23 2.38
C ARG A 1080 34.71 35.08 1.93
N LYS A 1081 34.87 35.85 0.84
CA LYS A 1081 33.82 36.74 0.32
C LYS A 1081 32.58 36.01 -0.17
N ASP A 1082 32.70 34.74 -0.54
CA ASP A 1082 31.59 33.94 -1.07
C ASP A 1082 30.53 33.62 -0.01
N TYR A 1083 30.89 33.72 1.28
CA TYR A 1083 30.08 33.22 2.39
C TYR A 1083 29.56 34.31 3.34
N THR A 1084 30.24 35.46 3.44
CA THR A 1084 29.89 36.51 4.43
C THR A 1084 28.52 37.16 4.17
N GLY A 1085 28.15 37.42 2.91
CA GLY A 1085 26.83 38.00 2.59
C GLY A 1085 25.66 37.05 2.90
N LYS A 1086 25.85 35.75 2.69
CA LYS A 1086 24.86 34.72 3.07
C LYS A 1086 24.75 34.59 4.59
N ALA A 1087 25.88 34.70 5.31
CA ALA A 1087 25.88 34.70 6.78
C ALA A 1087 25.12 35.91 7.34
N ASP A 1088 25.28 37.09 6.74
CA ASP A 1088 24.54 38.30 7.15
C ASP A 1088 23.02 38.14 6.97
N GLN A 1089 22.58 37.52 5.86
CA GLN A 1089 21.17 37.21 5.65
C GLN A 1089 20.67 36.19 6.68
N ALA A 1090 21.39 35.09 6.89
CA ALA A 1090 21.03 34.05 7.87
C ALA A 1090 20.88 34.60 9.30
N VAL A 1091 21.74 35.54 9.70
CA VAL A 1091 21.64 36.23 11.00
C VAL A 1091 20.43 37.15 11.07
N THR A 1092 20.05 37.78 9.96
CA THR A 1092 18.82 38.57 9.88
C THR A 1092 17.61 37.67 10.07
N ASP A 1093 17.54 36.57 9.31
CA ASP A 1093 16.45 35.61 9.38
C ASP A 1093 16.35 34.94 10.76
N THR A 1094 17.50 34.67 11.41
CA THR A 1094 17.57 34.19 12.79
C THR A 1094 16.96 35.19 13.77
N GLY A 1095 17.21 36.50 13.59
CA GLY A 1095 16.62 37.54 14.41
C GLY A 1095 15.09 37.60 14.28
N ASP A 1096 14.59 37.47 13.05
CA ASP A 1096 13.15 37.43 12.77
C ASP A 1096 12.49 36.18 13.37
N LEU A 1097 13.14 35.02 13.26
CA LEU A 1097 12.70 33.78 13.89
C LEU A 1097 12.63 33.91 15.42
N ILE A 1098 13.64 34.50 16.08
CA ILE A 1098 13.64 34.72 17.53
C ILE A 1098 12.44 35.59 17.96
N ASN A 1099 12.07 36.60 17.17
CA ASN A 1099 10.88 37.40 17.44
C ASN A 1099 9.58 36.57 17.33
N GLN A 1100 9.50 35.64 16.38
CA GLN A 1100 8.36 34.73 16.27
C GLN A 1100 8.29 33.76 17.46
N ILE A 1101 9.44 33.17 17.85
CA ILE A 1101 9.52 32.32 19.05
C ILE A 1101 9.08 33.11 20.29
N GLN A 1102 9.57 34.34 20.45
CA GLN A 1102 9.20 35.22 21.57
C GLN A 1102 7.69 35.53 21.58
N ALA A 1103 7.03 35.63 20.41
CA ALA A 1103 5.59 35.84 20.33
C ALA A 1103 4.79 34.62 20.82
N GLN A 1104 5.26 33.41 20.54
CA GLN A 1104 4.62 32.17 21.00
C GLN A 1104 4.95 31.82 22.47
N ALA A 1105 6.15 32.19 22.92
CA ALA A 1105 6.64 31.99 24.29
C ALA A 1105 7.04 33.32 24.96
N PRO A 1106 6.07 34.23 25.25
CA PRO A 1106 6.32 35.59 25.71
C PRO A 1106 7.13 35.73 27.01
N TYR A 1107 7.20 34.67 27.82
CA TYR A 1107 7.90 34.70 29.11
C TYR A 1107 9.22 33.94 29.12
N ALA A 1108 9.49 33.12 28.09
CA ALA A 1108 10.66 32.27 28.01
C ALA A 1108 11.96 33.08 27.91
N GLN A 1109 13.02 32.57 28.53
CA GLN A 1109 14.38 32.95 28.19
C GLN A 1109 14.78 32.19 26.93
N ILE A 1110 15.15 32.89 25.86
CA ILE A 1110 15.69 32.28 24.64
C ILE A 1110 17.22 32.31 24.74
N VAL A 1111 17.89 31.20 24.45
CA VAL A 1111 19.36 31.16 24.37
C VAL A 1111 19.77 30.66 22.99
N LEU A 1112 20.33 31.58 22.20
CA LEU A 1112 20.95 31.24 20.91
C LEU A 1112 22.38 30.77 21.18
N MET A 1113 22.61 29.49 20.92
CA MET A 1113 23.91 28.85 20.96
C MET A 1113 24.60 29.03 19.59
N GLY A 1114 25.82 29.59 19.59
CA GLY A 1114 26.63 29.73 18.38
C GLY A 1114 27.24 28.40 17.90
N TYR A 1115 28.09 28.46 16.88
CA TYR A 1115 28.84 27.30 16.37
C TYR A 1115 30.33 27.40 16.74
N PRO A 1116 31.05 26.28 17.00
CA PRO A 1116 32.46 26.28 17.33
C PRO A 1116 33.30 26.47 16.06
N ARG A 1117 34.60 26.70 16.28
CA ARG A 1117 35.60 26.42 15.26
C ARG A 1117 35.69 24.91 15.05
N ILE A 1118 35.39 24.43 13.84
CA ILE A 1118 35.37 22.99 13.54
C ILE A 1118 36.76 22.41 13.25
N VAL A 1119 37.77 23.26 13.01
CA VAL A 1119 39.16 22.86 12.72
C VAL A 1119 40.12 23.50 13.73
N SER A 1120 41.28 22.87 13.94
CA SER A 1120 42.34 23.33 14.84
C SER A 1120 42.80 24.77 14.53
N ASP A 1121 43.30 25.46 15.55
CA ASP A 1121 44.03 26.73 15.41
C ASP A 1121 45.44 26.53 14.79
N GLN A 1122 45.91 25.28 14.67
CA GLN A 1122 47.18 24.92 14.02
C GLN A 1122 46.96 24.36 12.61
N PRO A 1123 47.92 24.54 11.68
CA PRO A 1123 47.76 24.07 10.30
C PRO A 1123 47.52 22.57 10.21
N CYS A 1124 46.41 22.17 9.57
CA CYS A 1124 46.14 20.80 9.19
C CYS A 1124 46.46 20.54 7.72
N VAL A 1125 47.03 19.39 7.39
CA VAL A 1125 47.66 19.08 6.08
C VAL A 1125 46.68 19.09 4.89
N THR A 1126 45.37 19.16 5.12
CA THR A 1126 44.33 18.87 4.09
C THR A 1126 43.26 19.95 3.88
N ALA A 1127 43.32 21.15 4.51
CA ALA A 1127 42.21 22.14 4.44
C ALA A 1127 42.66 23.62 4.48
N ASP A 1128 41.85 24.54 3.94
CA ASP A 1128 41.95 25.99 4.20
C ASP A 1128 41.29 26.34 5.55
N PHE A 1129 42.03 26.07 6.64
CA PHE A 1129 41.56 26.24 8.03
C PHE A 1129 41.35 27.71 8.41
N ASP A 1130 42.15 28.62 7.86
CA ASP A 1130 42.08 30.05 8.14
C ASP A 1130 40.73 30.63 7.70
N THR A 1131 40.22 30.18 6.54
CA THR A 1131 38.90 30.62 6.05
C THR A 1131 37.75 30.05 6.89
N LEU A 1132 37.79 28.77 7.27
CA LEU A 1132 36.73 28.15 8.09
C LEU A 1132 36.66 28.74 9.49
N ASN A 1133 37.80 28.92 10.16
CA ASN A 1133 37.85 29.55 11.48
C ASN A 1133 37.43 31.02 11.43
N TYR A 1134 37.81 31.75 10.37
CA TYR A 1134 37.31 33.11 10.14
C TYR A 1134 35.78 33.16 10.00
N LEU A 1135 35.17 32.23 9.26
CA LEU A 1135 33.73 32.20 9.08
C LEU A 1135 32.99 31.87 10.39
N ALA A 1136 33.51 30.93 11.18
CA ALA A 1136 32.96 30.64 12.51
C ALA A 1136 33.01 31.89 13.43
N ASP A 1137 34.15 32.58 13.45
CA ASP A 1137 34.31 33.84 14.19
C ASP A 1137 33.36 34.94 13.70
N TYR A 1138 33.22 35.09 12.38
CA TYR A 1138 32.36 36.08 11.76
C TYR A 1138 30.88 35.84 12.11
N VAL A 1139 30.41 34.61 12.00
CA VAL A 1139 29.03 34.22 12.36
C VAL A 1139 28.79 34.45 13.85
N ARG A 1140 29.72 34.04 14.72
CA ARG A 1140 29.62 34.32 16.17
C ARG A 1140 29.44 35.81 16.44
N ASP A 1141 30.29 36.67 15.87
CA ASP A 1141 30.24 38.11 16.13
C ASP A 1141 28.91 38.72 15.65
N LYS A 1142 28.39 38.27 14.50
CA LYS A 1142 27.13 38.74 13.93
C LYS A 1142 25.91 38.25 14.72
N GLN A 1143 25.87 36.96 15.08
CA GLN A 1143 24.80 36.42 15.93
C GLN A 1143 24.79 37.10 17.31
N LYS A 1144 25.95 37.28 17.93
CA LYS A 1144 26.06 38.00 19.21
C LYS A 1144 25.55 39.44 19.09
N ALA A 1145 25.97 40.18 18.07
CA ALA A 1145 25.50 41.55 17.85
C ALA A 1145 23.97 41.61 17.62
N LYS A 1146 23.41 40.62 16.91
CA LYS A 1146 21.96 40.49 16.72
C LYS A 1146 21.23 40.19 18.03
N VAL A 1147 21.75 39.30 18.87
CA VAL A 1147 21.20 39.04 20.20
C VAL A 1147 21.23 40.31 21.07
N GLU A 1148 22.34 41.04 21.08
CA GLU A 1148 22.46 42.32 21.81
C GLU A 1148 21.50 43.40 21.27
N GLU A 1149 21.20 43.38 19.97
CA GLU A 1149 20.16 44.21 19.36
C GLU A 1149 18.76 43.85 19.88
N LEU A 1150 18.41 42.56 19.86
CA LEU A 1150 17.12 42.06 20.33
C LEU A 1150 16.92 42.27 21.84
N GLN A 1151 17.98 42.10 22.64
CA GLN A 1151 17.96 42.43 24.07
C GLN A 1151 17.63 43.90 24.30
N ARG A 1152 18.23 44.81 23.51
CA ARG A 1152 17.95 46.25 23.60
C ARG A 1152 16.52 46.60 23.19
N SER A 1153 15.88 45.80 22.33
CA SER A 1153 14.45 45.93 22.01
C SER A 1153 13.52 45.26 23.02
N GLY A 1154 14.05 44.65 24.08
CA GLY A 1154 13.27 44.06 25.18
C GLY A 1154 12.99 42.56 25.05
N THR A 1155 13.53 41.89 24.03
CA THR A 1155 13.42 40.43 23.86
C THR A 1155 14.27 39.73 24.92
N LYS A 1156 13.72 38.72 25.60
CA LYS A 1156 14.47 37.91 26.58
C LYS A 1156 15.32 36.88 25.85
N VAL A 1157 16.43 37.32 25.27
CA VAL A 1157 17.36 36.47 24.53
C VAL A 1157 18.78 36.60 25.08
N ALA A 1158 19.58 35.54 25.00
CA ALA A 1158 21.00 35.53 25.36
C ALA A 1158 21.80 34.74 24.31
N PHE A 1159 23.10 35.01 24.24
CA PHE A 1159 24.02 34.33 23.32
C PHE A 1159 25.00 33.49 24.12
N ALA A 1160 25.17 32.23 23.71
CA ALA A 1160 26.14 31.30 24.29
C ALA A 1160 27.23 30.99 23.26
N ASP A 1161 28.49 31.27 23.60
CA ASP A 1161 29.63 31.14 22.69
C ASP A 1161 30.42 29.85 22.96
N PRO A 1162 30.37 28.85 22.06
CA PRO A 1162 31.10 27.60 22.25
C PRO A 1162 32.58 27.70 21.84
N ILE A 1163 33.01 28.74 21.11
CA ILE A 1163 34.37 28.83 20.56
C ILE A 1163 35.46 28.72 21.65
N PRO A 1164 35.34 29.40 22.80
CA PRO A 1164 36.34 29.26 23.87
C PRO A 1164 36.47 27.84 24.42
N THR A 1165 35.35 27.12 24.55
CA THR A 1165 35.30 25.76 25.12
C THR A 1165 35.82 24.71 24.13
N PHE A 1166 35.61 24.93 22.83
CA PHE A 1166 36.09 24.03 21.76
C PHE A 1166 37.55 24.26 21.35
N LYS A 1167 38.24 25.22 21.96
CA LYS A 1167 39.64 25.47 21.66
C LYS A 1167 40.50 24.25 21.99
N SER A 1168 41.37 23.85 21.05
CA SER A 1168 42.17 22.61 21.12
C SER A 1168 41.37 21.31 21.00
N HIS A 1169 40.11 21.39 20.55
CA HIS A 1169 39.24 20.24 20.31
C HIS A 1169 38.66 20.19 18.89
N GLY A 1170 39.19 21.02 17.98
CA GLY A 1170 38.81 21.03 16.57
C GLY A 1170 39.40 19.83 15.82
N ILE A 1171 38.98 19.65 14.57
CA ILE A 1171 39.60 18.67 13.68
C ILE A 1171 41.11 18.96 13.55
N CYS A 1172 41.93 17.92 13.70
CA CYS A 1172 43.39 17.92 13.73
C CYS A 1172 44.06 18.34 15.05
N ASP A 1173 43.29 18.61 16.10
CA ASP A 1173 43.83 18.63 17.46
C ASP A 1173 44.01 17.20 18.02
N ASP A 1174 44.76 17.07 19.13
CA ASP A 1174 45.00 15.77 19.78
C ASP A 1174 43.72 15.19 20.43
N ASP A 1175 42.79 16.04 20.88
CA ASP A 1175 41.52 15.64 21.49
C ASP A 1175 40.31 16.19 20.70
N GLU A 1176 40.07 15.61 19.52
CA GLU A 1176 39.01 16.07 18.62
C GLU A 1176 37.60 15.79 19.15
N TRP A 1177 36.82 16.85 19.34
CA TRP A 1177 35.40 16.78 19.67
C TRP A 1177 34.49 16.91 18.46
N ILE A 1178 35.03 17.19 17.28
CA ILE A 1178 34.31 17.29 16.02
C ILE A 1178 34.65 16.08 15.13
N ASN A 1179 33.64 15.50 14.48
CA ASN A 1179 33.83 14.44 13.51
C ASN A 1179 34.55 14.96 12.26
N ARG A 1180 35.47 14.18 11.71
CA ARG A 1180 36.04 14.43 10.38
C ARG A 1180 35.03 14.00 9.31
N THR A 1181 35.50 13.60 8.14
CA THR A 1181 34.69 12.83 7.18
C THR A 1181 34.39 11.46 7.76
N VAL A 1182 33.11 11.15 7.97
CA VAL A 1182 32.62 9.85 8.44
C VAL A 1182 32.03 9.10 7.26
N ALA A 1183 32.40 7.82 7.09
CA ALA A 1183 31.78 6.97 6.08
C ALA A 1183 30.42 6.48 6.62
N GLY A 1184 29.36 6.74 5.87
CA GLY A 1184 28.01 6.25 6.16
C GLY A 1184 27.68 4.95 5.42
N PRO A 1185 26.47 4.40 5.64
CA PRO A 1185 25.44 4.92 6.54
C PRO A 1185 25.70 4.58 8.02
N ASN A 1186 25.42 5.52 8.92
CA ASN A 1186 25.39 5.33 10.38
C ASN A 1186 23.96 5.58 10.90
N GLY A 1187 23.10 4.57 10.77
CA GLY A 1187 21.66 4.69 11.03
C GLY A 1187 20.84 4.70 9.74
N ASP A 1188 19.55 4.41 9.86
CA ASP A 1188 18.68 4.20 8.69
C ASP A 1188 18.30 5.52 8.01
N GLY A 1189 18.26 6.63 8.73
CA GLY A 1189 18.02 7.97 8.16
C GLY A 1189 19.26 8.60 7.50
N ASP A 1190 20.43 7.97 7.55
CA ASP A 1190 21.65 8.49 6.93
C ASP A 1190 21.67 8.28 5.40
N PHE A 1191 22.63 8.90 4.71
CA PHE A 1191 22.86 8.65 3.29
C PHE A 1191 23.39 7.24 3.01
N HIS A 1192 22.87 6.61 1.96
CA HIS A 1192 23.20 5.25 1.55
C HIS A 1192 23.86 5.18 0.16
N ALA A 1193 24.59 4.09 -0.08
CA ALA A 1193 25.23 3.85 -1.37
C ALA A 1193 24.18 3.72 -2.49
N GLY A 1194 24.26 4.59 -3.51
CA GLY A 1194 23.31 4.64 -4.62
C GLY A 1194 22.46 5.91 -4.68
N ASP A 1195 22.54 6.75 -3.65
CA ASP A 1195 21.85 8.04 -3.60
C ASP A 1195 22.25 8.94 -4.78
N PRO A 1196 21.31 9.77 -5.29
CA PRO A 1196 21.58 10.66 -6.42
C PRO A 1196 22.85 11.49 -6.20
N ALA A 1197 23.78 11.45 -7.16
CA ALA A 1197 25.08 12.13 -7.06
C ALA A 1197 25.01 13.67 -6.89
N ASN A 1198 23.83 14.28 -7.03
CA ASN A 1198 23.59 15.70 -6.76
C ASN A 1198 23.34 16.01 -5.28
N GLN A 1199 23.07 14.99 -4.45
CA GLN A 1199 23.13 15.06 -2.99
C GLN A 1199 24.53 14.59 -2.57
N LEU A 1200 25.50 15.51 -2.65
CA LEU A 1200 26.85 15.21 -2.19
C LEU A 1200 26.81 14.87 -0.69
N PRO A 1201 27.63 13.90 -0.23
CA PRO A 1201 28.87 13.47 -0.89
C PRO A 1201 29.04 11.93 -0.94
N CYS A 1202 28.50 11.28 -1.97
CA CYS A 1202 29.00 9.96 -2.37
C CYS A 1202 30.23 10.12 -3.27
N ILE A 1203 31.40 9.69 -2.81
CA ILE A 1203 32.64 9.72 -3.59
C ILE A 1203 32.75 8.37 -4.32
N PRO A 1204 32.77 8.33 -5.66
CA PRO A 1204 32.96 7.09 -6.39
C PRO A 1204 34.41 6.61 -6.24
N ALA A 1205 34.63 5.53 -5.48
CA ALA A 1205 35.89 4.80 -5.45
C ALA A 1205 35.77 3.49 -6.27
N PRO A 1206 36.84 3.03 -6.96
CA PRO A 1206 36.78 1.79 -7.74
C PRO A 1206 36.50 0.60 -6.83
N GLY A 1207 35.32 -0.01 -6.97
CA GLY A 1207 34.93 -1.22 -6.26
C GLY A 1207 34.07 -1.04 -5.00
N ASN A 1208 33.82 0.20 -4.54
CA ASN A 1208 32.82 0.53 -3.49
C ASN A 1208 32.47 2.04 -3.58
N ASN A 1209 31.20 2.39 -3.80
CA ASN A 1209 30.73 3.77 -3.65
C ASN A 1209 30.48 4.04 -2.16
N ILE A 1210 31.36 4.82 -1.50
CA ILE A 1210 31.21 5.22 -0.09
C ILE A 1210 30.52 6.59 -0.04
N CYS A 1211 29.41 6.69 0.70
CA CYS A 1211 28.75 7.96 0.99
C CYS A 1211 29.25 8.54 2.30
N LEU A 1212 29.48 9.86 2.35
CA LEU A 1212 29.78 10.53 3.62
C LEU A 1212 28.50 10.62 4.44
N SER A 1213 28.60 10.18 5.69
CA SER A 1213 27.54 10.28 6.68
C SER A 1213 27.21 11.75 7.00
N LEU A 1214 25.95 12.02 7.30
CA LEU A 1214 25.46 13.28 7.87
C LEU A 1214 26.23 13.69 9.14
N GLU A 1215 26.83 12.73 9.85
CA GLU A 1215 27.65 12.94 11.04
C GLU A 1215 28.92 13.75 10.79
N SER A 1216 29.36 13.85 9.54
CA SER A 1216 30.60 14.54 9.18
C SER A 1216 30.58 16.00 9.63
N PHE A 1217 31.67 16.48 10.23
CA PHE A 1217 31.84 17.85 10.73
C PHE A 1217 30.93 18.26 11.91
N HIS A 1218 30.16 17.34 12.46
CA HIS A 1218 29.33 17.58 13.64
C HIS A 1218 30.02 17.14 14.95
N PRO A 1219 29.56 17.62 16.11
CA PRO A 1219 30.15 17.24 17.39
C PRO A 1219 29.99 15.75 17.69
N LYS A 1220 31.07 15.13 18.17
CA LYS A 1220 31.04 13.82 18.82
C LYS A 1220 30.32 13.93 20.16
N ASN A 1221 30.10 12.77 20.80
CA ASN A 1221 29.58 12.70 22.17
C ASN A 1221 30.33 13.59 23.18
N ALA A 1222 31.66 13.73 23.04
CA ALA A 1222 32.44 14.66 23.87
C ALA A 1222 32.13 16.15 23.56
N GLY A 1223 31.98 16.49 22.27
CA GLY A 1223 31.63 17.84 21.85
C GLY A 1223 30.23 18.27 22.30
N THR A 1224 29.23 17.38 22.26
CA THR A 1224 27.91 17.71 22.81
C THR A 1224 27.94 17.89 24.33
N THR A 1225 28.85 17.23 25.04
CA THR A 1225 29.11 17.52 26.46
C THR A 1225 29.72 18.91 26.66
N GLY A 1226 30.67 19.31 25.80
CA GLY A 1226 31.23 20.67 25.80
C GLY A 1226 30.18 21.76 25.57
N TYR A 1227 29.27 21.56 24.60
CA TYR A 1227 28.13 22.44 24.37
C TYR A 1227 27.20 22.53 25.60
N ALA A 1228 26.93 21.42 26.27
CA ALA A 1228 26.11 21.42 27.48
C ALA A 1228 26.74 22.28 28.58
N GLN A 1229 28.06 22.18 28.78
CA GLN A 1229 28.78 23.03 29.74
C GLN A 1229 28.71 24.52 29.41
N VAL A 1230 28.75 24.87 28.11
CA VAL A 1230 28.58 26.25 27.64
C VAL A 1230 27.18 26.76 27.98
N MET A 1231 26.15 25.92 27.77
CA MET A 1231 24.77 26.28 28.13
C MET A 1231 24.60 26.40 29.65
N ASP A 1232 25.13 25.46 30.44
CA ASP A 1232 25.09 25.50 31.91
C ASP A 1232 25.65 26.83 32.44
N GLN A 1233 26.81 27.24 31.92
CA GLN A 1233 27.45 28.50 32.28
C GLN A 1233 26.61 29.71 31.82
N ALA A 1234 26.10 29.70 30.58
CA ALA A 1234 25.28 30.79 30.06
C ALA A 1234 24.00 30.99 30.89
N LEU A 1235 23.33 29.91 31.30
CA LEU A 1235 22.15 29.97 32.17
C LEU A 1235 22.51 30.53 33.56
N ALA A 1236 23.67 30.17 34.11
CA ALA A 1236 24.15 30.72 35.37
C ALA A 1236 24.44 32.22 35.27
N ASP A 1237 25.12 32.65 34.19
CA ASP A 1237 25.53 34.04 33.96
C ASP A 1237 24.33 34.99 33.80
N ILE A 1238 23.28 34.54 33.11
CA ILE A 1238 22.04 35.32 32.96
C ILE A 1238 21.09 35.18 34.16
N GLY A 1239 21.46 34.37 35.16
CA GLY A 1239 20.66 34.15 36.36
C GLY A 1239 19.33 33.45 36.09
N TYR A 1240 19.26 32.57 35.09
CA TYR A 1240 18.05 31.80 34.80
C TYR A 1240 17.69 30.92 36.00
N LYS A 1241 16.40 30.96 36.38
CA LYS A 1241 15.86 30.28 37.57
C LYS A 1241 14.62 29.45 37.25
N GLY A 1242 14.15 29.41 36.01
CA GLY A 1242 12.93 28.68 35.64
C GLY A 1242 11.64 29.29 36.21
N ASN A 1243 11.50 30.62 36.18
CA ASN A 1243 10.29 31.30 36.63
C ASN A 1243 9.95 32.53 35.80
#